data_AF-A0A8B9RCA4-F1
#
_entry.id   AF-A0A8B9RCA4-F1
#
_cell.length_a   1.000
_cell.length_b   1.000
_cell.length_c   1.000
_cell.angle_alpha   90.00
_cell.angle_beta   90.00
_cell.angle_gamma   90.00
#
_symmetry.space_group_name_H-M   'P 1'
#
loop_
_entity.id
_entity.type
_entity.pdbx_description
1 polymer ?
#
loop_
_entity_poly.entity_id
_entity_poly.type
_entity_poly.pdbx_seq_one_letter_code
_entity_poly.pdbx_strand_id
1 'polypeptide(L)'
;MSVVGFDVGFMNCYIAVARAGGIETVANEYSDRCTPACVSFGPRNRSIGAAAKSQVVTNCKNTVQGFKHFHGRAFTDPFVQSVKSSLVYELSQMPTGTTGIKVMYMEEEKVFSIEQITAMLLTKLKETAESALKKPVADCVISVPSFYTDAERRSVVDAAQIAGLNCLRLMNETTAVALAYGIYKQDLPAPEEKPKVVAFVDLGHSGYQVSVCAFNKGKLKVLATAFDSHLGGKDFDEVLVNHFCEEFGKKYKLDVKSKPRALVRLYQECEKLKKLMSANSSDLPLNIECFMNDIDVTGKLNRGQFEEMCADILARVEAPLRSIMEQANLKNEDICAVEIVGGASRIPAVKERISKFFGKELSMTLNADEAVARGCALQCAILSPAFKVREFSITDVVPYPISLKWNSAAEDGISDCEVFPKNHAAPFSKVLTFYRREPFSLEAYYNSPTDLPYPDPTIGQYMIQKVVPQATGESSKVKVKVRINIHGIFSVSSASLVELQKPEEGEEPMDTEQTSSPTAEKEEEVLNPGKMIMQDKLEKERNDAKNNVEEYVYDMRDKLHGMFEKDAFSLKLEDTENWLYEDGEDQPKQVYIDRLADLKKLGQPVQDRYSEYEERPKAFEELGKQLQQYMKIVEAFKMKDEPYDHLDEAEVQKVDKMVGEVMIWMNSKMNQQSKQSLNVDPVVKAAEIIAKTRELFSTCNPIVTKPKPKVELPKDEKPAEQNGPVNGQESTEAEAGANEKVPAEGTNSKPEMDLD
;
A
#
# COMPACT_ATOMS: atom_id res chain seq x y z
N MET A 1 9.58 -14.26 -2.56
CA MET A 1 8.62 -13.87 -1.50
C MET A 1 8.62 -12.36 -1.40
N SER A 2 7.42 -11.77 -1.38
CA SER A 2 7.20 -10.34 -1.19
C SER A 2 6.65 -10.16 0.23
N VAL A 3 7.16 -9.19 0.98
CA VAL A 3 6.71 -8.95 2.36
C VAL A 3 5.66 -7.84 2.34
N VAL A 4 4.42 -8.20 2.67
CA VAL A 4 3.25 -7.30 2.63
C VAL A 4 2.39 -7.48 3.87
N GLY A 5 2.05 -6.36 4.50
CA GLY A 5 1.04 -6.27 5.56
C GLY A 5 -0.16 -5.46 5.07
N PHE A 6 -1.34 -6.03 5.23
CA PHE A 6 -2.61 -5.35 4.97
C PHE A 6 -3.30 -5.03 6.28
N ASP A 7 -3.49 -3.73 6.55
CA ASP A 7 -4.55 -3.32 7.46
C ASP A 7 -5.86 -3.19 6.68
N VAL A 8 -6.88 -3.94 7.08
CA VAL A 8 -8.18 -4.02 6.40
C VAL A 8 -9.25 -3.44 7.32
N GLY A 9 -9.15 -2.16 7.67
CA GLY A 9 -10.12 -1.48 8.53
C GLY A 9 -11.53 -1.36 7.93
N PHE A 10 -12.54 -1.09 8.77
CA PHE A 10 -13.97 -1.07 8.39
C PHE A 10 -14.36 -0.02 7.33
N MET A 11 -13.60 1.07 7.19
CA MET A 11 -13.85 2.16 6.23
C MET A 11 -12.65 2.44 5.31
N ASN A 12 -11.44 2.22 5.82
CA ASN A 12 -10.17 2.54 5.19
C ASN A 12 -9.23 1.35 5.39
N CYS A 13 -8.38 1.09 4.42
CA CYS A 13 -7.35 0.08 4.45
C CYS A 13 -5.98 0.70 4.15
N TYR A 14 -4.93 0.18 4.77
CA TYR A 14 -3.56 0.65 4.61
C TYR A 14 -2.65 -0.52 4.23
N ILE A 15 -1.71 -0.26 3.33
CA ILE A 15 -0.76 -1.26 2.82
C ILE A 15 0.63 -0.90 3.29
N ALA A 16 1.36 -1.85 3.85
CA ALA A 16 2.77 -1.69 4.17
C ALA A 16 3.62 -2.80 3.57
N VAL A 17 4.85 -2.46 3.18
CA VAL A 17 5.78 -3.38 2.50
C VAL A 17 7.21 -3.21 3.02
N ALA A 18 8.06 -4.22 2.78
CA ALA A 18 9.49 -4.11 3.03
C ALA A 18 10.23 -3.50 1.83
N ARG A 19 10.85 -2.33 2.01
CA ARG A 19 11.75 -1.67 1.03
C ARG A 19 13.00 -1.16 1.74
N ALA A 20 14.15 -1.20 1.06
CA ALA A 20 15.42 -0.59 1.51
C ALA A 20 15.87 -0.93 2.95
N GLY A 21 15.49 -2.11 3.47
CA GLY A 21 15.82 -2.54 4.84
C GLY A 21 14.86 -2.02 5.94
N GLY A 22 13.81 -1.28 5.58
CA GLY A 22 12.75 -0.82 6.48
C GLY A 22 11.36 -1.31 6.08
N ILE A 23 10.36 -0.88 6.87
CA ILE A 23 8.93 -1.08 6.58
C ILE A 23 8.27 0.29 6.37
N GLU A 24 7.76 0.49 5.15
CA GLU A 24 7.10 1.69 4.65
C GLU A 24 5.62 1.42 4.33
N THR A 25 4.82 2.48 4.25
CA THR A 25 3.44 2.44 3.74
C THR A 25 3.37 2.83 2.28
N VAL A 26 2.43 2.22 1.56
CA VAL A 26 2.27 2.31 0.11
C VAL A 26 1.09 3.21 -0.25
N ALA A 27 1.28 4.06 -1.26
CA ALA A 27 0.22 4.84 -1.88
C ALA A 27 -0.51 4.05 -2.99
N ASN A 28 -1.80 4.31 -3.15
CA ASN A 28 -2.62 3.81 -4.25
C ASN A 28 -2.41 4.62 -5.55
N GLU A 29 -3.16 4.30 -6.60
CA GLU A 29 -3.08 4.98 -7.90
C GLU A 29 -3.46 6.46 -7.90
N TYR A 30 -4.11 6.96 -6.84
CA TYR A 30 -4.42 8.38 -6.61
C TYR A 30 -3.37 9.08 -5.72
N SER A 31 -2.24 8.43 -5.44
CA SER A 31 -1.19 8.85 -4.49
C SER A 31 -1.60 8.89 -3.00
N ASP A 32 -2.80 8.44 -2.65
CA ASP A 32 -3.26 8.32 -1.26
C ASP A 32 -2.70 7.05 -0.60
N ARG A 33 -2.16 7.17 0.62
CA ARG A 33 -1.78 6.01 1.46
C ARG A 33 -2.98 5.20 1.97
N CYS A 34 -4.18 5.78 1.87
CA CYS A 34 -5.44 5.19 2.29
C CYS A 34 -6.18 4.61 1.07
N THR A 35 -6.61 3.35 1.15
CA THR A 35 -7.55 2.76 0.18
C THR A 35 -8.89 2.51 0.87
N PRO A 36 -9.99 3.20 0.48
CA PRO A 36 -11.30 2.98 1.09
C PRO A 36 -11.78 1.52 1.01
N ALA A 37 -12.37 1.01 2.10
CA ALA A 37 -12.98 -0.32 2.18
C ALA A 37 -14.35 -0.32 1.48
N CYS A 38 -14.32 -0.19 0.15
CA CYS A 38 -15.47 0.11 -0.69
C CYS A 38 -15.43 -0.68 -2.00
N VAL A 39 -16.56 -1.26 -2.40
CA VAL A 39 -16.74 -1.96 -3.68
C VAL A 39 -18.03 -1.43 -4.33
N SER A 40 -17.97 -1.02 -5.59
CA SER A 40 -19.11 -0.52 -6.38
C SER A 40 -19.30 -1.39 -7.62
N PHE A 41 -20.53 -1.84 -7.87
CA PHE A 41 -20.86 -2.69 -9.01
C PHE A 41 -21.55 -1.89 -10.10
N GLY A 42 -21.00 -1.91 -11.32
CA GLY A 42 -21.51 -1.20 -12.49
C GLY A 42 -22.04 -2.12 -13.59
N PRO A 43 -22.46 -1.54 -14.74
CA PRO A 43 -22.99 -2.29 -15.87
C PRO A 43 -21.91 -3.01 -16.71
N ARG A 44 -20.62 -2.66 -16.57
CA ARG A 44 -19.52 -3.26 -17.37
C ARG A 44 -18.41 -3.90 -16.55
N ASN A 45 -18.08 -3.28 -15.43
CA ASN A 45 -17.02 -3.65 -14.49
C ASN A 45 -17.45 -3.34 -13.05
N ARG A 46 -16.62 -3.71 -12.08
CA ARG A 46 -16.72 -3.22 -10.70
C ARG A 46 -15.59 -2.22 -10.44
N SER A 47 -15.87 -1.23 -9.61
CA SER A 47 -14.89 -0.29 -9.07
C SER A 47 -14.57 -0.66 -7.62
N ILE A 48 -13.32 -0.49 -7.19
CA ILE A 48 -12.85 -0.89 -5.86
C ILE A 48 -11.97 0.22 -5.29
N GLY A 49 -12.02 0.45 -3.98
CA GLY A 49 -11.19 1.48 -3.33
C GLY A 49 -11.70 2.90 -3.57
N ALA A 50 -10.81 3.83 -3.94
CA ALA A 50 -11.14 5.23 -4.17
C ALA A 50 -12.13 5.40 -5.34
N ALA A 51 -11.97 4.62 -6.42
CA ALA A 51 -12.90 4.59 -7.54
C ALA A 51 -14.32 4.15 -7.15
N ALA A 52 -14.46 3.29 -6.13
CA ALA A 52 -15.76 2.94 -5.57
C ALA A 52 -16.31 4.04 -4.64
N LYS A 53 -15.44 4.69 -3.85
CA LYS A 53 -15.83 5.75 -2.92
C LYS A 53 -16.38 7.00 -3.64
N SER A 54 -15.88 7.35 -4.83
CA SER A 54 -16.43 8.44 -5.65
C SER A 54 -17.86 8.15 -6.14
N GLN A 55 -18.21 6.87 -6.35
CA GLN A 55 -19.51 6.44 -6.86
C GLN A 55 -20.59 6.31 -5.77
N VAL A 56 -20.26 6.46 -4.47
CA VAL A 56 -21.21 6.18 -3.37
C VAL A 56 -22.49 7.03 -3.39
N VAL A 57 -22.46 8.24 -3.98
CA VAL A 57 -23.64 9.11 -4.10
C VAL A 57 -24.44 8.87 -5.39
N THR A 58 -23.79 8.41 -6.46
CA THR A 58 -24.41 8.19 -7.77
C THR A 58 -24.95 6.76 -7.88
N ASN A 59 -24.13 5.77 -7.53
CA ASN A 59 -24.42 4.33 -7.57
C ASN A 59 -24.73 3.75 -6.18
N CYS A 60 -25.40 4.53 -5.31
CA CYS A 60 -25.49 4.26 -3.87
C CYS A 60 -25.99 2.85 -3.51
N LYS A 61 -26.99 2.30 -4.23
CA LYS A 61 -27.55 0.96 -3.99
C LYS A 61 -26.59 -0.19 -4.29
N ASN A 62 -25.65 0.00 -5.23
CA ASN A 62 -24.68 -1.01 -5.63
C ASN A 62 -23.27 -0.69 -5.12
N THR A 63 -23.14 0.30 -4.21
CA THR A 63 -21.88 0.68 -3.56
C THR A 63 -21.86 0.18 -2.11
N VAL A 64 -21.06 -0.84 -1.87
CA VAL A 64 -20.97 -1.57 -0.61
C VAL A 64 -19.86 -1.01 0.27
N GLN A 65 -20.20 -0.64 1.51
CA GLN A 65 -19.29 -0.15 2.57
C GLN A 65 -19.69 -0.79 3.91
N GLY A 66 -18.76 -0.93 4.86
CA GLY A 66 -19.01 -1.47 6.21
C GLY A 66 -19.29 -2.98 6.28
N PHE A 67 -19.22 -3.70 5.16
CA PHE A 67 -19.55 -5.13 5.03
C PHE A 67 -18.75 -6.07 5.96
N LYS A 68 -17.59 -5.64 6.48
CA LYS A 68 -16.79 -6.39 7.45
C LYS A 68 -17.55 -6.83 8.71
N HIS A 69 -18.64 -6.17 9.09
CA HIS A 69 -19.46 -6.62 10.22
C HIS A 69 -20.18 -7.95 9.95
N PHE A 70 -20.31 -8.39 8.70
CA PHE A 70 -21.08 -9.56 8.31
C PHE A 70 -20.25 -10.84 8.11
N HIS A 71 -18.93 -10.78 8.29
CA HIS A 71 -18.05 -11.95 8.19
C HIS A 71 -18.56 -13.10 9.05
N GLY A 72 -18.66 -14.31 8.47
CA GLY A 72 -19.17 -15.51 9.13
C GLY A 72 -20.65 -15.52 9.55
N ARG A 73 -21.40 -14.40 9.49
CA ARG A 73 -22.76 -14.31 10.07
C ARG A 73 -23.82 -15.01 9.23
N ALA A 74 -24.59 -15.87 9.89
CA ALA A 74 -25.89 -16.33 9.41
C ALA A 74 -26.81 -15.13 9.10
N PHE A 75 -27.58 -15.21 8.02
CA PHE A 75 -28.51 -14.13 7.65
C PHE A 75 -29.57 -13.88 8.73
N THR A 76 -29.90 -14.90 9.53
CA THR A 76 -30.86 -14.85 10.65
C THR A 76 -30.30 -14.25 11.94
N ASP A 77 -29.04 -13.81 11.96
CA ASP A 77 -28.44 -13.12 13.13
C ASP A 77 -29.24 -11.84 13.49
N PRO A 78 -29.66 -11.65 14.76
CA PRO A 78 -30.35 -10.44 15.20
C PRO A 78 -29.62 -9.13 14.88
N PHE A 79 -28.28 -9.12 14.92
CA PHE A 79 -27.48 -7.98 14.50
C PHE A 79 -27.70 -7.68 13.01
N VAL A 80 -27.56 -8.70 12.14
CA VAL A 80 -27.77 -8.58 10.68
C VAL A 80 -29.17 -8.05 10.38
N GLN A 81 -30.20 -8.59 11.03
CA GLN A 81 -31.59 -8.16 10.85
C GLN A 81 -31.82 -6.71 11.35
N SER A 82 -31.23 -6.33 12.49
CA SER A 82 -31.39 -4.96 13.04
C SER A 82 -30.75 -3.87 12.18
N VAL A 83 -29.60 -4.14 11.54
CA VAL A 83 -28.94 -3.15 10.68
C VAL A 83 -29.47 -3.14 9.24
N LYS A 84 -30.13 -4.23 8.79
CA LYS A 84 -30.61 -4.38 7.40
C LYS A 84 -31.48 -3.20 6.92
N SER A 85 -32.33 -2.64 7.78
CA SER A 85 -33.19 -1.50 7.44
C SER A 85 -32.47 -0.16 7.34
N SER A 86 -31.25 -0.05 7.87
CA SER A 86 -30.43 1.18 7.87
C SER A 86 -29.39 1.21 6.75
N LEU A 87 -29.24 0.11 5.99
CA LEU A 87 -28.33 0.02 4.86
C LEU A 87 -28.94 0.58 3.57
N VAL A 88 -28.07 1.05 2.68
CA VAL A 88 -28.45 1.59 1.36
C VAL A 88 -28.43 0.51 0.27
N TYR A 89 -27.62 -0.53 0.45
CA TYR A 89 -27.56 -1.74 -0.38
C TYR A 89 -28.36 -2.88 0.28
N GLU A 90 -28.78 -3.88 -0.51
CA GLU A 90 -29.66 -4.95 -0.03
C GLU A 90 -28.87 -6.15 0.53
N LEU A 91 -29.30 -6.67 1.69
CA LEU A 91 -28.82 -7.96 2.24
C LEU A 91 -29.80 -9.08 1.88
N SER A 92 -29.25 -10.20 1.38
CA SER A 92 -29.97 -11.42 1.03
C SER A 92 -29.40 -12.64 1.78
N GLN A 93 -30.13 -13.75 1.77
CA GLN A 93 -29.68 -15.03 2.31
C GLN A 93 -28.98 -15.84 1.21
N MET A 94 -27.76 -16.31 1.49
CA MET A 94 -27.06 -17.28 0.63
C MET A 94 -27.72 -18.67 0.77
N PRO A 95 -27.58 -19.58 -0.22
CA PRO A 95 -28.07 -20.97 -0.12
C PRO A 95 -27.51 -21.74 1.11
N THR A 96 -26.33 -21.35 1.58
CA THR A 96 -25.67 -21.81 2.81
C THR A 96 -26.31 -21.30 4.11
N GLY A 97 -27.29 -20.39 4.03
CA GLY A 97 -27.87 -19.68 5.17
C GLY A 97 -27.07 -18.47 5.66
N THR A 98 -25.85 -18.24 5.14
CA THR A 98 -25.01 -17.09 5.50
C THR A 98 -25.51 -15.78 4.87
N THR A 99 -25.02 -14.65 5.39
CA THR A 99 -25.34 -13.32 4.87
C THR A 99 -24.68 -13.10 3.51
N GLY A 100 -25.46 -12.69 2.51
CA GLY A 100 -25.00 -12.23 1.21
C GLY A 100 -25.43 -10.79 0.93
N ILE A 101 -24.73 -10.14 0.01
CA ILE A 101 -24.99 -8.76 -0.41
C ILE A 101 -25.49 -8.79 -1.85
N LYS A 102 -26.68 -8.23 -2.10
CA LYS A 102 -27.36 -8.22 -3.38
C LYS A 102 -27.16 -6.87 -4.08
N VAL A 103 -26.74 -6.93 -5.34
CA VAL A 103 -26.39 -5.77 -6.19
C VAL A 103 -26.78 -6.02 -7.65
N MET A 104 -26.96 -4.95 -8.43
CA MET A 104 -26.94 -5.04 -9.88
C MET A 104 -25.47 -5.08 -10.36
N TYR A 105 -25.07 -6.11 -11.10
CA TYR A 105 -23.74 -6.23 -11.69
C TYR A 105 -23.79 -6.87 -13.08
N MET A 106 -23.26 -6.15 -14.07
CA MET A 106 -23.42 -6.50 -15.50
C MET A 106 -24.91 -6.63 -15.87
N GLU A 107 -25.71 -5.65 -15.46
CA GLU A 107 -27.17 -5.54 -15.69
C GLU A 107 -28.04 -6.66 -15.06
N GLU A 108 -27.43 -7.64 -14.40
CA GLU A 108 -28.11 -8.74 -13.70
C GLU A 108 -28.14 -8.55 -12.18
N GLU A 109 -29.19 -9.04 -11.50
CA GLU A 109 -29.19 -9.14 -10.03
C GLU A 109 -28.24 -10.28 -9.59
N LYS A 110 -27.22 -9.95 -8.80
CA LYS A 110 -26.25 -10.92 -8.26
C LYS A 110 -26.11 -10.79 -6.75
N VAL A 111 -25.96 -11.92 -6.07
CA VAL A 111 -25.71 -12.00 -4.63
C VAL A 111 -24.30 -12.52 -4.42
N PHE A 112 -23.48 -11.75 -3.71
CA PHE A 112 -22.11 -12.12 -3.34
C PHE A 112 -22.03 -12.41 -1.84
N SER A 113 -21.21 -13.39 -1.46
CA SER A 113 -20.89 -13.65 -0.05
C SER A 113 -19.95 -12.56 0.50
N ILE A 114 -19.85 -12.44 1.83
CA ILE A 114 -18.96 -11.45 2.46
C ILE A 114 -17.50 -11.78 2.18
N GLU A 115 -17.16 -13.08 2.12
CA GLU A 115 -15.85 -13.58 1.72
C GLU A 115 -15.49 -13.11 0.31
N GLN A 116 -16.45 -13.18 -0.63
CA GLN A 116 -16.27 -12.71 -2.01
C GLN A 116 -16.06 -11.19 -2.05
N ILE A 117 -16.87 -10.39 -1.37
CA ILE A 117 -16.70 -8.92 -1.33
C ILE A 117 -15.33 -8.54 -0.72
N THR A 118 -14.95 -9.16 0.40
CA THR A 118 -13.63 -8.95 1.02
C THR A 118 -12.50 -9.42 0.11
N ALA A 119 -12.68 -10.49 -0.68
CA ALA A 119 -11.69 -10.93 -1.66
C ALA A 119 -11.51 -9.92 -2.81
N MET A 120 -12.56 -9.20 -3.24
CA MET A 120 -12.43 -8.12 -4.22
C MET A 120 -11.57 -6.98 -3.65
N LEU A 121 -11.82 -6.57 -2.41
CA LEU A 121 -11.00 -5.57 -1.72
C LEU A 121 -9.55 -6.03 -1.55
N LEU A 122 -9.32 -7.27 -1.09
CA LEU A 122 -7.97 -7.85 -0.97
C LEU A 122 -7.23 -7.95 -2.31
N THR A 123 -7.95 -8.26 -3.40
CA THR A 123 -7.38 -8.23 -4.76
C THR A 123 -6.88 -6.83 -5.12
N LYS A 124 -7.65 -5.78 -4.80
CA LYS A 124 -7.23 -4.40 -5.03
C LYS A 124 -6.03 -3.99 -4.15
N LEU A 125 -5.98 -4.41 -2.88
CA LEU A 125 -4.82 -4.17 -2.02
C LEU A 125 -3.56 -4.90 -2.53
N LYS A 126 -3.73 -6.10 -3.06
CA LYS A 126 -2.68 -6.87 -3.74
C LYS A 126 -2.16 -6.15 -4.99
N GLU A 127 -3.03 -5.73 -5.92
CA GLU A 127 -2.64 -4.96 -7.11
C GLU A 127 -1.81 -3.71 -6.77
N THR A 128 -2.22 -2.96 -5.75
CA THR A 128 -1.49 -1.78 -5.29
C THR A 128 -0.12 -2.14 -4.70
N ALA A 129 -0.02 -3.22 -3.90
CA ALA A 129 1.26 -3.71 -3.40
C ALA A 129 2.18 -4.22 -4.52
N GLU A 130 1.65 -4.96 -5.50
CA GLU A 130 2.38 -5.44 -6.68
C GLU A 130 2.89 -4.28 -7.55
N SER A 131 2.07 -3.25 -7.75
CA SER A 131 2.47 -2.03 -8.46
C SER A 131 3.57 -1.26 -7.71
N ALA A 132 3.54 -1.21 -6.37
CA ALA A 132 4.55 -0.51 -5.58
C ALA A 132 5.89 -1.27 -5.47
N LEU A 133 5.85 -2.61 -5.49
CA LEU A 133 7.02 -3.49 -5.41
C LEU A 133 7.59 -3.90 -6.78
N LYS A 134 6.82 -3.71 -7.87
CA LYS A 134 7.09 -4.21 -9.23
C LYS A 134 7.38 -5.73 -9.27
N LYS A 135 6.70 -6.48 -8.40
CA LYS A 135 6.85 -7.93 -8.18
C LYS A 135 5.50 -8.52 -7.75
N PRO A 136 5.20 -9.80 -8.07
CA PRO A 136 3.98 -10.46 -7.61
C PRO A 136 3.95 -10.60 -6.08
N VAL A 137 2.74 -10.61 -5.51
CA VAL A 137 2.46 -10.76 -4.08
C VAL A 137 1.62 -12.01 -3.89
N ALA A 138 2.27 -13.07 -3.43
CA ALA A 138 1.63 -14.33 -3.06
C ALA A 138 1.33 -14.39 -1.55
N ASP A 139 2.26 -13.94 -0.72
CA ASP A 139 2.21 -14.07 0.74
C ASP A 139 1.87 -12.73 1.41
N CYS A 140 1.05 -12.76 2.46
CA CYS A 140 0.69 -11.56 3.23
C CYS A 140 0.32 -11.87 4.69
N VAL A 141 0.31 -10.83 5.54
CA VAL A 141 -0.33 -10.82 6.87
C VAL A 141 -1.47 -9.82 6.85
N ILE A 142 -2.62 -10.21 7.39
CA ILE A 142 -3.89 -9.45 7.34
C ILE A 142 -4.31 -9.08 8.76
N SER A 143 -4.73 -7.83 8.97
CA SER A 143 -5.29 -7.36 10.24
C SER A 143 -6.73 -7.85 10.47
N VAL A 144 -7.05 -8.15 11.73
CA VAL A 144 -8.42 -8.39 12.20
C VAL A 144 -8.63 -7.74 13.58
N PRO A 145 -9.84 -7.28 13.92
CA PRO A 145 -10.14 -6.82 15.27
C PRO A 145 -9.89 -7.92 16.30
N SER A 146 -9.44 -7.56 17.51
CA SER A 146 -9.14 -8.57 18.53
C SER A 146 -10.35 -9.45 18.85
N PHE A 147 -11.55 -8.84 18.83
CA PHE A 147 -12.85 -9.46 19.07
C PHE A 147 -13.40 -10.38 17.96
N TYR A 148 -12.70 -10.56 16.83
CA TYR A 148 -13.18 -11.53 15.82
C TYR A 148 -13.17 -12.97 16.36
N THR A 149 -14.29 -13.65 16.19
CA THR A 149 -14.52 -15.07 16.53
C THR A 149 -13.85 -16.04 15.54
N ASP A 150 -13.94 -17.34 15.79
CA ASP A 150 -13.41 -18.40 14.91
C ASP A 150 -14.05 -18.35 13.51
N ALA A 151 -15.37 -18.14 13.44
CA ALA A 151 -16.13 -18.02 12.20
C ALA A 151 -15.74 -16.76 11.40
N GLU A 152 -15.66 -15.60 12.06
CA GLU A 152 -15.20 -14.34 11.44
C GLU A 152 -13.75 -14.47 10.94
N ARG A 153 -12.87 -15.15 11.69
CA ARG A 153 -11.48 -15.41 11.28
C ARG A 153 -11.38 -16.36 10.08
N ARG A 154 -12.16 -17.44 10.02
CA ARG A 154 -12.23 -18.33 8.85
C ARG A 154 -12.67 -17.56 7.60
N SER A 155 -13.76 -16.82 7.71
CA SER A 155 -14.32 -15.98 6.64
C SER A 155 -13.29 -14.98 6.05
N VAL A 156 -12.34 -14.47 6.84
CA VAL A 156 -11.22 -13.66 6.33
C VAL A 156 -10.09 -14.49 5.68
N VAL A 157 -9.80 -15.70 6.17
CA VAL A 157 -8.84 -16.62 5.49
C VAL A 157 -9.40 -17.07 4.14
N ASP A 158 -10.69 -17.42 4.09
CA ASP A 158 -11.38 -17.84 2.86
C ASP A 158 -11.38 -16.70 1.83
N ALA A 159 -11.64 -15.45 2.27
CA ALA A 159 -11.51 -14.27 1.42
C ALA A 159 -10.08 -14.07 0.86
N ALA A 160 -9.05 -14.34 1.65
CA ALA A 160 -7.66 -14.28 1.18
C ALA A 160 -7.36 -15.37 0.14
N GLN A 161 -7.86 -16.59 0.36
CA GLN A 161 -7.73 -17.68 -0.62
C GLN A 161 -8.44 -17.35 -1.95
N ILE A 162 -9.65 -16.76 -1.90
CA ILE A 162 -10.39 -16.31 -3.09
C ILE A 162 -9.63 -15.19 -3.85
N ALA A 163 -8.91 -14.32 -3.14
CA ALA A 163 -8.04 -13.29 -3.74
C ALA A 163 -6.68 -13.82 -4.27
N GLY A 164 -6.42 -15.12 -4.13
CA GLY A 164 -5.13 -15.74 -4.47
C GLY A 164 -3.99 -15.20 -3.60
N LEU A 165 -4.24 -15.08 -2.29
CA LEU A 165 -3.27 -14.68 -1.27
C LEU A 165 -3.10 -15.78 -0.23
N ASN A 166 -1.85 -16.18 0.00
CA ASN A 166 -1.45 -17.02 1.13
C ASN A 166 -1.40 -16.15 2.40
N CYS A 167 -2.42 -16.27 3.24
CA CYS A 167 -2.45 -15.59 4.54
C CYS A 167 -1.48 -16.30 5.51
N LEU A 168 -0.27 -15.76 5.68
CA LEU A 168 0.74 -16.31 6.59
C LEU A 168 0.32 -16.22 8.05
N ARG A 169 -0.49 -15.20 8.41
CA ARG A 169 -1.08 -15.01 9.73
C ARG A 169 -2.23 -14.00 9.66
N LEU A 170 -3.32 -14.27 10.39
CA LEU A 170 -4.24 -13.21 10.83
C LEU A 170 -3.68 -12.60 12.11
N MET A 171 -3.57 -11.28 12.17
CA MET A 171 -2.97 -10.57 13.30
C MET A 171 -3.99 -9.63 13.94
N ASN A 172 -4.13 -9.72 15.26
CA ASN A 172 -4.97 -8.79 16.02
C ASN A 172 -4.44 -7.36 15.82
N GLU A 173 -5.31 -6.43 15.43
CA GLU A 173 -4.97 -5.03 15.06
C GLU A 173 -4.10 -4.35 16.14
N THR A 174 -4.49 -4.45 17.42
CA THR A 174 -3.70 -3.93 18.56
C THR A 174 -2.38 -4.65 18.80
N THR A 175 -2.26 -5.94 18.44
CA THR A 175 -0.99 -6.68 18.54
C THR A 175 -0.04 -6.30 17.41
N ALA A 176 -0.55 -5.94 16.23
CA ALA A 176 0.24 -5.38 15.15
C ALA A 176 0.81 -4.00 15.56
N VAL A 177 0.00 -3.13 16.18
CA VAL A 177 0.45 -1.86 16.77
C VAL A 177 1.50 -2.08 17.86
N ALA A 178 1.30 -3.07 18.74
CA ALA A 178 2.27 -3.42 19.78
C ALA A 178 3.60 -3.94 19.21
N LEU A 179 3.60 -4.68 18.11
CA LEU A 179 4.82 -5.07 17.38
C LEU A 179 5.53 -3.86 16.76
N ALA A 180 4.77 -2.98 16.09
CA ALA A 180 5.28 -1.76 15.49
C ALA A 180 5.90 -0.80 16.53
N TYR A 181 5.41 -0.81 17.77
CA TYR A 181 6.06 -0.17 18.91
C TYR A 181 7.35 -0.92 19.33
N GLY A 182 7.21 -2.19 19.73
CA GLY A 182 8.24 -2.92 20.45
C GLY A 182 9.53 -3.17 19.68
N ILE A 183 9.47 -3.35 18.35
CA ILE A 183 10.67 -3.69 17.57
C ILE A 183 11.63 -2.50 17.36
N TYR A 184 11.13 -1.27 17.48
CA TYR A 184 11.90 -0.04 17.30
C TYR A 184 12.35 0.62 18.61
N LYS A 185 11.68 0.36 19.74
CA LYS A 185 12.15 0.83 21.07
C LYS A 185 13.48 0.15 21.43
N GLN A 186 14.45 0.94 21.89
CA GLN A 186 15.77 0.45 22.33
C GLN A 186 15.90 0.43 23.87
N ASP A 187 15.02 1.14 24.55
CA ASP A 187 14.85 1.30 26.00
C ASP A 187 14.00 0.20 26.65
N LEU A 188 13.94 -0.99 26.03
CA LEU A 188 13.18 -2.12 26.58
C LEU A 188 14.03 -2.90 27.62
N PRO A 189 13.46 -3.24 28.79
CA PRO A 189 14.14 -4.01 29.84
C PRO A 189 14.70 -5.35 29.33
N ALA A 190 15.76 -5.85 29.94
CA ALA A 190 16.30 -7.18 29.66
C ALA A 190 15.25 -8.28 29.91
N PRO A 191 15.40 -9.50 29.33
CA PRO A 191 14.43 -10.58 29.50
C PRO A 191 14.14 -11.00 30.96
N GLU A 192 15.09 -10.79 31.86
CA GLU A 192 15.01 -11.11 33.29
C GLU A 192 14.49 -9.95 34.17
N GLU A 193 14.31 -8.74 33.60
CA GLU A 193 13.86 -7.54 34.33
C GLU A 193 12.33 -7.41 34.33
N LYS A 194 11.75 -6.61 35.25
CA LYS A 194 10.30 -6.33 35.24
C LYS A 194 9.93 -5.73 33.86
N PRO A 195 8.99 -6.33 33.12
CA PRO A 195 8.65 -5.87 31.78
C PRO A 195 8.06 -4.46 31.81
N LYS A 196 8.34 -3.69 30.77
CA LYS A 196 7.71 -2.39 30.51
C LYS A 196 6.28 -2.64 30.04
N VAL A 197 5.29 -2.25 30.84
CA VAL A 197 3.86 -2.46 30.53
C VAL A 197 3.30 -1.24 29.81
N VAL A 198 2.68 -1.45 28.66
CA VAL A 198 2.10 -0.39 27.82
C VAL A 198 0.68 -0.76 27.45
N ALA A 199 -0.25 0.20 27.59
CA ALA A 199 -1.60 0.09 27.06
C ALA A 199 -1.63 0.64 25.63
N PHE A 200 -2.26 -0.10 24.71
CA PHE A 200 -2.59 0.35 23.37
C PHE A 200 -4.10 0.51 23.27
N VAL A 201 -4.55 1.70 22.88
CA VAL A 201 -5.97 2.05 22.75
C VAL A 201 -6.25 2.41 21.30
N ASP A 202 -7.12 1.65 20.65
CA ASP A 202 -7.52 1.85 19.26
C ASP A 202 -9.01 2.16 19.17
N LEU A 203 -9.36 3.28 18.54
CA LEU A 203 -10.74 3.67 18.23
C LEU A 203 -10.85 3.95 16.73
N GLY A 204 -11.25 2.91 15.99
CA GLY A 204 -11.41 2.92 14.54
C GLY A 204 -12.74 3.52 14.07
N HIS A 205 -13.19 3.13 12.88
CA HIS A 205 -14.49 3.58 12.35
C HIS A 205 -15.69 2.87 13.01
N SER A 206 -15.56 1.61 13.43
CA SER A 206 -16.70 0.82 13.93
C SER A 206 -16.32 -0.20 15.00
N GLY A 207 -15.21 0.03 15.69
CA GLY A 207 -14.75 -0.82 16.78
C GLY A 207 -13.79 -0.06 17.69
N TYR A 208 -13.94 -0.31 18.99
CA TYR A 208 -13.09 0.21 20.05
C TYR A 208 -12.41 -0.98 20.72
N GLN A 209 -11.09 -0.98 20.80
CA GLN A 209 -10.34 -2.11 21.34
C GLN A 209 -9.10 -1.64 22.10
N VAL A 210 -8.81 -2.36 23.17
CA VAL A 210 -7.72 -2.06 24.10
C VAL A 210 -6.89 -3.33 24.28
N SER A 211 -5.57 -3.17 24.37
CA SER A 211 -4.63 -4.24 24.69
C SER A 211 -3.63 -3.75 25.71
N VAL A 212 -3.36 -4.54 26.77
CA VAL A 212 -2.24 -4.28 27.68
C VAL A 212 -1.13 -5.28 27.41
N CYS A 213 0.05 -4.76 27.09
CA CYS A 213 1.19 -5.53 26.60
C CYS A 213 2.39 -5.37 27.54
N ALA A 214 3.05 -6.49 27.84
CA ALA A 214 4.33 -6.54 28.54
C ALA A 214 5.48 -6.67 27.53
N PHE A 215 6.47 -5.78 27.62
CA PHE A 215 7.66 -5.79 26.79
C PHE A 215 8.95 -6.06 27.57
N ASN A 216 9.76 -6.96 27.02
CA ASN A 216 11.20 -7.04 27.27
C ASN A 216 11.93 -6.94 25.91
N LYS A 217 13.25 -6.78 25.93
CA LYS A 217 14.11 -6.74 24.73
C LYS A 217 13.92 -8.02 23.90
N GLY A 218 13.38 -7.88 22.69
CA GLY A 218 13.09 -9.00 21.78
C GLY A 218 11.81 -9.80 22.11
N LYS A 219 10.93 -9.30 22.99
CA LYS A 219 9.75 -10.05 23.46
C LYS A 219 8.54 -9.16 23.74
N LEU A 220 7.42 -9.48 23.11
CA LEU A 220 6.09 -8.95 23.36
C LEU A 220 5.19 -10.07 23.88
N LYS A 221 4.55 -9.85 25.03
CA LYS A 221 3.42 -10.65 25.51
C LYS A 221 2.19 -9.77 25.71
N VAL A 222 1.10 -10.06 25.01
CA VAL A 222 -0.22 -9.51 25.35
C VAL A 222 -0.68 -10.14 26.68
N LEU A 223 -1.17 -9.33 27.61
CA LEU A 223 -1.65 -9.78 28.92
C LEU A 223 -3.16 -10.01 28.92
N ALA A 224 -3.90 -9.05 28.36
CA ALA A 224 -5.35 -9.11 28.18
C ALA A 224 -5.77 -8.17 27.03
N THR A 225 -6.98 -8.37 26.50
CA THR A 225 -7.67 -7.42 25.62
C THR A 225 -9.12 -7.22 26.07
N ALA A 226 -9.66 -6.02 25.84
CA ALA A 226 -11.07 -5.68 26.04
C ALA A 226 -11.52 -4.72 24.94
N PHE A 227 -12.82 -4.66 24.66
CA PHE A 227 -13.35 -3.97 23.48
C PHE A 227 -14.82 -3.59 23.66
N ASP A 228 -15.28 -2.68 22.80
CA ASP A 228 -16.68 -2.49 22.46
C ASP A 228 -16.78 -2.57 20.93
N SER A 229 -17.36 -3.66 20.42
CA SER A 229 -17.49 -3.94 18.98
C SER A 229 -18.56 -3.10 18.27
N HIS A 230 -19.26 -2.24 19.01
CA HIS A 230 -20.36 -1.39 18.53
C HIS A 230 -20.08 0.09 18.87
N LEU A 231 -18.81 0.46 19.01
CA LEU A 231 -18.35 1.82 19.32
C LEU A 231 -17.19 2.20 18.39
N GLY A 232 -17.36 3.24 17.59
CA GLY A 232 -16.34 3.76 16.71
C GLY A 232 -16.72 5.11 16.11
N GLY A 233 -15.90 5.60 15.18
CA GLY A 233 -16.13 6.84 14.47
C GLY A 233 -17.53 6.98 13.85
N LYS A 234 -18.16 5.89 13.39
CA LYS A 234 -19.49 5.90 12.77
C LYS A 234 -20.59 6.37 13.72
N ASP A 235 -20.48 6.06 15.01
CA ASP A 235 -21.56 6.29 15.97
C ASP A 235 -21.65 7.79 16.31
N PHE A 236 -20.49 8.46 16.32
CA PHE A 236 -20.40 9.92 16.32
C PHE A 236 -20.93 10.57 15.04
N ASP A 237 -20.75 9.94 13.87
CA ASP A 237 -21.35 10.43 12.60
C ASP A 237 -22.86 10.27 12.62
N GLU A 238 -23.37 9.16 13.16
CA GLU A 238 -24.80 8.85 13.27
C GLU A 238 -25.52 9.82 14.21
N VAL A 239 -24.91 10.28 15.31
CA VAL A 239 -25.44 11.38 16.14
C VAL A 239 -25.59 12.67 15.33
N LEU A 240 -24.57 13.05 14.55
CA LEU A 240 -24.60 14.25 13.70
C LEU A 240 -25.66 14.15 12.60
N VAL A 241 -25.75 12.99 11.92
CA VAL A 241 -26.76 12.76 10.88
C VAL A 241 -28.16 12.80 11.45
N ASN A 242 -28.41 12.23 12.63
CA ASN A 242 -29.71 12.31 13.30
C ASN A 242 -30.07 13.76 13.68
N HIS A 243 -29.12 14.53 14.23
CA HIS A 243 -29.30 15.95 14.54
C HIS A 243 -29.71 16.76 13.29
N PHE A 244 -28.97 16.65 12.19
CA PHE A 244 -29.27 17.41 10.97
C PHE A 244 -30.51 16.88 10.22
N CYS A 245 -30.84 15.58 10.30
CA CYS A 245 -32.14 15.09 9.84
C CYS A 245 -33.29 15.78 10.58
N GLU A 246 -33.18 15.95 11.90
CA GLU A 246 -34.18 16.68 12.69
C GLU A 246 -34.19 18.19 12.40
N GLU A 247 -33.03 18.86 12.27
CA GLU A 247 -32.98 20.28 11.90
C GLU A 247 -33.65 20.48 10.54
N PHE A 248 -33.31 19.68 9.53
CA PHE A 248 -33.80 19.86 8.17
C PHE A 248 -35.27 19.46 8.01
N GLY A 249 -35.75 18.47 8.77
CA GLY A 249 -37.18 18.17 8.89
C GLY A 249 -37.98 19.31 9.53
N LYS A 250 -37.42 20.00 10.54
CA LYS A 250 -38.05 21.14 11.20
C LYS A 250 -38.01 22.41 10.33
N LYS A 251 -36.87 22.71 9.71
CA LYS A 251 -36.52 23.97 9.02
C LYS A 251 -36.91 23.98 7.54
N TYR A 252 -36.57 22.93 6.81
CA TYR A 252 -36.77 22.81 5.35
C TYR A 252 -37.91 21.85 4.95
N LYS A 253 -38.51 21.15 5.93
CA LYS A 253 -39.54 20.11 5.73
C LYS A 253 -39.05 18.92 4.88
N LEU A 254 -37.77 18.61 4.94
CA LEU A 254 -37.13 17.52 4.20
C LEU A 254 -37.08 16.23 5.04
N ASP A 255 -37.61 15.12 4.51
CA ASP A 255 -37.35 13.78 5.02
C ASP A 255 -36.13 13.18 4.30
N VAL A 256 -34.96 13.41 4.90
CA VAL A 256 -33.67 12.90 4.41
C VAL A 256 -33.61 11.37 4.44
N LYS A 257 -34.22 10.73 5.45
CA LYS A 257 -34.13 9.27 5.62
C LYS A 257 -34.91 8.52 4.53
N SER A 258 -35.95 9.14 3.95
CA SER A 258 -36.64 8.60 2.78
C SER A 258 -35.82 8.58 1.48
N LYS A 259 -34.68 9.30 1.41
CA LYS A 259 -33.87 9.47 0.18
C LYS A 259 -32.42 9.03 0.39
N PRO A 260 -32.05 7.78 0.05
CA PRO A 260 -30.71 7.26 0.30
C PRO A 260 -29.56 8.09 -0.26
N ARG A 261 -29.73 8.73 -1.44
CA ARG A 261 -28.72 9.63 -2.01
C ARG A 261 -28.49 10.90 -1.17
N ALA A 262 -29.54 11.45 -0.55
CA ALA A 262 -29.42 12.59 0.36
C ALA A 262 -28.82 12.16 1.70
N LEU A 263 -29.25 11.01 2.24
CA LEU A 263 -28.70 10.44 3.47
C LEU A 263 -27.19 10.16 3.36
N VAL A 264 -26.72 9.56 2.26
CA VAL A 264 -25.27 9.32 2.02
C VAL A 264 -24.49 10.63 1.94
N ARG A 265 -25.01 11.66 1.25
CA ARG A 265 -24.37 12.99 1.21
C ARG A 265 -24.28 13.60 2.61
N LEU A 266 -25.34 13.49 3.41
CA LEU A 266 -25.33 13.99 4.79
C LEU A 266 -24.28 13.25 5.66
N TYR A 267 -24.17 11.93 5.55
CA TYR A 267 -23.09 11.17 6.20
C TYR A 267 -21.69 11.68 5.82
N GLN A 268 -21.44 11.99 4.53
CA GLN A 268 -20.14 12.52 4.09
C GLN A 268 -19.83 13.90 4.68
N GLU A 269 -20.81 14.81 4.74
CA GLU A 269 -20.60 16.15 5.32
C GLU A 269 -20.53 16.12 6.85
N CYS A 270 -21.27 15.23 7.52
CA CYS A 270 -21.12 14.98 8.96
C CYS A 270 -19.74 14.39 9.30
N GLU A 271 -19.21 13.45 8.50
CA GLU A 271 -17.87 12.87 8.69
C GLU A 271 -16.77 13.95 8.56
N LYS A 272 -16.92 14.86 7.59
CA LYS A 272 -16.05 16.05 7.44
C LYS A 272 -16.17 16.99 8.64
N LEU A 273 -17.40 17.35 9.04
CA LEU A 273 -17.65 18.25 10.17
C LEU A 273 -17.04 17.71 11.48
N LYS A 274 -17.19 16.41 11.76
CA LYS A 274 -16.55 15.73 12.91
C LYS A 274 -15.02 15.87 12.90
N LYS A 275 -14.39 15.69 11.74
CA LYS A 275 -12.93 15.87 11.57
C LYS A 275 -12.53 17.34 11.79
N LEU A 276 -13.27 18.29 11.23
CA LEU A 276 -13.02 19.72 11.41
C LEU A 276 -13.21 20.17 12.87
N MET A 277 -14.22 19.66 13.58
CA MET A 277 -14.43 19.88 15.02
C MET A 277 -13.33 19.24 15.89
N SER A 278 -12.64 18.21 15.40
CA SER A 278 -11.49 17.63 16.14
C SER A 278 -10.29 18.58 16.16
N ALA A 279 -10.17 19.49 15.19
CA ALA A 279 -9.16 20.55 15.17
C ALA A 279 -9.69 21.86 15.79
N ASN A 280 -10.83 22.36 15.31
CA ASN A 280 -11.40 23.66 15.69
C ASN A 280 -12.50 23.52 16.75
N SER A 281 -12.62 24.47 17.67
CA SER A 281 -13.64 24.47 18.74
C SER A 281 -14.80 25.44 18.50
N SER A 282 -14.67 26.36 17.54
CA SER A 282 -15.69 27.35 17.18
C SER A 282 -16.90 26.74 16.47
N ASP A 283 -17.94 27.55 16.24
CA ASP A 283 -18.98 27.23 15.27
C ASP A 283 -18.34 26.95 13.90
N LEU A 284 -18.73 25.83 13.28
CA LEU A 284 -18.38 25.44 11.93
C LEU A 284 -19.66 25.27 11.10
N PRO A 285 -19.69 25.75 9.84
CA PRO A 285 -20.84 25.58 8.97
C PRO A 285 -20.91 24.16 8.40
N LEU A 286 -22.13 23.69 8.16
CA LEU A 286 -22.44 22.56 7.28
C LEU A 286 -23.38 23.07 6.20
N ASN A 287 -22.91 23.14 4.96
CA ASN A 287 -23.66 23.65 3.82
C ASN A 287 -23.69 22.55 2.75
N ILE A 288 -24.88 22.21 2.23
CA ILE A 288 -25.03 21.23 1.16
C ILE A 288 -25.98 21.79 0.09
N GLU A 289 -25.40 22.11 -1.08
CA GLU A 289 -26.12 22.65 -2.24
C GLU A 289 -26.96 21.58 -2.93
N CYS A 290 -28.13 21.96 -3.46
CA CYS A 290 -29.07 21.09 -4.17
C CYS A 290 -29.27 19.73 -3.45
N PHE A 291 -29.53 19.78 -2.14
CA PHE A 291 -29.45 18.62 -1.27
C PHE A 291 -30.59 17.62 -1.51
N MET A 292 -31.82 18.14 -1.57
CA MET A 292 -33.04 17.39 -1.87
C MET A 292 -34.12 18.37 -2.38
N ASN A 293 -34.86 17.98 -3.42
CA ASN A 293 -35.89 18.81 -4.05
C ASN A 293 -35.39 20.22 -4.47
N ASP A 294 -34.13 20.29 -4.92
CA ASP A 294 -33.43 21.52 -5.32
C ASP A 294 -33.35 22.60 -4.22
N ILE A 295 -33.48 22.19 -2.95
CA ILE A 295 -33.27 23.03 -1.76
C ILE A 295 -31.84 22.87 -1.27
N ASP A 296 -31.15 24.00 -1.09
CA ASP A 296 -29.88 24.09 -0.36
C ASP A 296 -30.15 24.02 1.15
N VAL A 297 -29.38 23.20 1.87
CA VAL A 297 -29.44 23.13 3.33
C VAL A 297 -28.19 23.72 3.97
N THR A 298 -28.41 24.57 4.97
CA THR A 298 -27.35 25.14 5.79
C THR A 298 -27.62 24.86 7.26
N GLY A 299 -26.57 24.59 8.02
CA GLY A 299 -26.59 24.35 9.46
C GLY A 299 -25.26 24.79 10.06
N LYS A 300 -25.14 24.78 11.39
CA LYS A 300 -23.86 25.02 12.07
C LYS A 300 -23.79 24.25 13.37
N LEU A 301 -22.57 23.89 13.79
CA LEU A 301 -22.31 23.21 15.05
C LEU A 301 -20.92 23.55 15.56
N ASN A 302 -20.74 23.61 16.89
CA ASN A 302 -19.43 23.68 17.52
C ASN A 302 -19.10 22.41 18.31
N ARG A 303 -17.81 22.26 18.69
CA ARG A 303 -17.32 21.09 19.42
C ARG A 303 -18.08 20.82 20.71
N GLY A 304 -18.41 21.85 21.48
CA GLY A 304 -19.10 21.69 22.77
C GLY A 304 -20.49 21.05 22.61
N GLN A 305 -21.28 21.54 21.65
CA GLN A 305 -22.59 20.96 21.31
C GLN A 305 -22.46 19.52 20.80
N PHE A 306 -21.45 19.23 19.97
CA PHE A 306 -21.19 17.87 19.50
C PHE A 306 -20.81 16.91 20.63
N GLU A 307 -19.93 17.33 21.55
CA GLU A 307 -19.50 16.52 22.69
C GLU A 307 -20.63 16.32 23.72
N GLU A 308 -21.52 17.31 23.89
CA GLU A 308 -22.76 17.19 24.67
C GLU A 308 -23.73 16.16 24.07
N MET A 309 -24.01 16.24 22.76
CA MET A 309 -24.86 15.26 22.06
C MET A 309 -24.26 13.84 22.04
N CYS A 310 -22.95 13.70 22.22
CA CYS A 310 -22.26 12.41 22.25
C CYS A 310 -22.03 11.87 23.67
N ALA A 311 -22.64 12.45 24.71
CA ALA A 311 -22.38 12.09 26.11
C ALA A 311 -22.47 10.57 26.40
N ASP A 312 -23.53 9.90 25.91
CA ASP A 312 -23.73 8.45 26.12
C ASP A 312 -22.68 7.59 25.39
N ILE A 313 -22.23 8.04 24.21
CA ILE A 313 -21.18 7.39 23.43
C ILE A 313 -19.82 7.56 24.13
N LEU A 314 -19.55 8.76 24.65
CA LEU A 314 -18.34 9.08 25.41
C LEU A 314 -18.27 8.34 26.75
N ALA A 315 -19.41 8.03 27.37
CA ALA A 315 -19.46 7.24 28.60
C ALA A 315 -19.02 5.77 28.38
N ARG A 316 -19.31 5.18 27.22
CA ARG A 316 -18.92 3.78 26.88
C ARG A 316 -17.40 3.59 26.79
N VAL A 317 -16.64 4.65 26.47
CA VAL A 317 -15.17 4.63 26.35
C VAL A 317 -14.49 4.11 27.62
N GLU A 318 -15.06 4.36 28.81
CA GLU A 318 -14.47 3.95 30.09
C GLU A 318 -14.66 2.46 30.43
N ALA A 319 -15.63 1.75 29.84
CA ALA A 319 -15.97 0.39 30.25
C ALA A 319 -14.90 -0.66 29.85
N PRO A 320 -14.40 -0.72 28.60
CA PRO A 320 -13.27 -1.57 28.23
C PRO A 320 -11.98 -1.21 28.98
N LEU A 321 -11.76 0.07 29.33
CA LEU A 321 -10.60 0.51 30.10
C LEU A 321 -10.60 -0.04 31.53
N ARG A 322 -11.77 -0.11 32.18
CA ARG A 322 -11.91 -0.76 33.49
C ARG A 322 -11.70 -2.27 33.36
N SER A 323 -12.43 -2.90 32.42
CA SER A 323 -12.41 -4.35 32.25
C SER A 323 -11.03 -4.91 31.91
N ILE A 324 -10.19 -4.20 31.13
CA ILE A 324 -8.85 -4.69 30.80
C ILE A 324 -7.89 -4.64 31.99
N MET A 325 -8.04 -3.66 32.89
CA MET A 325 -7.21 -3.54 34.10
C MET A 325 -7.56 -4.63 35.12
N GLU A 326 -8.85 -4.96 35.24
CA GLU A 326 -9.35 -6.11 36.00
C GLU A 326 -8.83 -7.43 35.41
N GLN A 327 -9.00 -7.64 34.10
CA GLN A 327 -8.56 -8.87 33.40
C GLN A 327 -7.03 -9.08 33.43
N ALA A 328 -6.24 -8.00 33.40
CA ALA A 328 -4.78 -8.06 33.52
C ALA A 328 -4.30 -8.13 34.99
N ASN A 329 -5.19 -7.90 35.97
CA ASN A 329 -4.87 -7.73 37.40
C ASN A 329 -3.77 -6.68 37.64
N LEU A 330 -3.96 -5.47 37.09
CA LEU A 330 -3.01 -4.36 37.15
C LEU A 330 -3.64 -3.10 37.74
N LYS A 331 -2.79 -2.20 38.25
CA LYS A 331 -3.17 -0.84 38.63
C LYS A 331 -2.74 0.17 37.56
N ASN A 332 -3.36 1.34 37.53
CA ASN A 332 -2.93 2.44 36.66
C ASN A 332 -1.45 2.83 36.89
N GLU A 333 -0.95 2.66 38.11
CA GLU A 333 0.46 2.85 38.48
C GLU A 333 1.43 1.95 37.68
N ASP A 334 1.06 0.69 37.40
CA ASP A 334 1.91 -0.26 36.66
C ASP A 334 2.03 0.06 35.16
N ILE A 335 1.07 0.80 34.59
CA ILE A 335 1.09 1.18 33.17
C ILE A 335 2.16 2.26 32.94
N CYS A 336 3.22 1.89 32.21
CA CYS A 336 4.35 2.79 31.95
C CYS A 336 4.02 3.85 30.89
N ALA A 337 3.21 3.51 29.89
CA ALA A 337 2.74 4.42 28.84
C ALA A 337 1.38 3.97 28.27
N VAL A 338 0.67 4.91 27.64
CA VAL A 338 -0.59 4.67 26.93
C VAL A 338 -0.42 5.22 25.50
N GLU A 339 -0.30 4.36 24.50
CA GLU A 339 -0.24 4.77 23.08
C GLU A 339 -1.65 4.70 22.48
N ILE A 340 -2.04 5.75 21.73
CA ILE A 340 -3.35 5.81 21.08
C ILE A 340 -3.25 5.75 19.54
N VAL A 341 -4.16 5.00 18.91
CA VAL A 341 -4.26 4.81 17.46
C VAL A 341 -5.72 4.79 17.00
N GLY A 342 -5.96 4.67 15.70
CA GLY A 342 -7.30 4.65 15.13
C GLY A 342 -7.89 6.03 14.88
N GLY A 343 -8.65 6.17 13.80
CA GLY A 343 -9.05 7.47 13.27
C GLY A 343 -9.89 8.34 14.20
N ALA A 344 -10.72 7.73 15.06
CA ALA A 344 -11.62 8.44 15.97
C ALA A 344 -11.02 8.72 17.36
N SER A 345 -9.86 8.12 17.70
CA SER A 345 -9.06 8.54 18.87
C SER A 345 -8.60 10.00 18.82
N ARG A 346 -8.71 10.64 17.63
CA ARG A 346 -8.39 12.05 17.40
C ARG A 346 -9.36 13.03 18.10
N ILE A 347 -10.58 12.60 18.43
CA ILE A 347 -11.62 13.42 19.07
C ILE A 347 -11.13 13.89 20.47
N PRO A 348 -11.16 15.20 20.79
CA PRO A 348 -10.64 15.73 22.05
C PRO A 348 -11.25 15.10 23.31
N ALA A 349 -12.59 15.03 23.42
CA ALA A 349 -13.23 14.37 24.56
C ALA A 349 -12.83 12.89 24.74
N VAL A 350 -12.58 12.14 23.65
CA VAL A 350 -12.09 10.75 23.75
C VAL A 350 -10.70 10.70 24.38
N LYS A 351 -9.79 11.59 23.96
CA LYS A 351 -8.46 11.72 24.58
C LYS A 351 -8.54 12.11 26.05
N GLU A 352 -9.42 13.05 26.40
CA GLU A 352 -9.61 13.44 27.80
C GLU A 352 -10.05 12.24 28.66
N ARG A 353 -11.05 11.46 28.20
CA ARG A 353 -11.55 10.27 28.92
C ARG A 353 -10.45 9.25 29.17
N ILE A 354 -9.66 8.90 28.15
CA ILE A 354 -8.57 7.91 28.26
C ILE A 354 -7.45 8.44 29.17
N SER A 355 -7.03 9.70 28.99
CA SER A 355 -5.99 10.35 29.80
C SER A 355 -6.38 10.42 31.28
N LYS A 356 -7.62 10.85 31.56
CA LYS A 356 -8.21 10.96 32.89
C LYS A 356 -8.38 9.59 33.56
N PHE A 357 -8.74 8.55 32.80
CA PHE A 357 -8.84 7.19 33.31
C PHE A 357 -7.48 6.68 33.82
N PHE A 358 -6.42 6.80 33.01
CA PHE A 358 -5.09 6.31 33.39
C PHE A 358 -4.31 7.25 34.31
N GLY A 359 -4.72 8.52 34.42
CA GLY A 359 -3.98 9.57 35.15
C GLY A 359 -2.65 9.94 34.50
N LYS A 360 -2.54 9.81 33.18
CA LYS A 360 -1.27 9.90 32.41
C LYS A 360 -1.49 10.59 31.07
N GLU A 361 -0.47 11.31 30.61
CA GLU A 361 -0.44 11.86 29.25
C GLU A 361 -0.44 10.74 28.19
N LEU A 362 -1.16 10.96 27.09
CA LEU A 362 -1.30 9.98 26.01
C LEU A 362 -0.13 10.11 25.03
N SER A 363 0.58 9.01 24.84
CA SER A 363 1.64 8.90 23.85
C SER A 363 1.05 8.75 22.44
N MET A 364 1.70 9.41 21.49
CA MET A 364 1.39 9.34 20.07
C MET A 364 2.69 9.09 19.28
N THR A 365 3.53 8.15 19.76
CA THR A 365 4.84 7.86 19.12
C THR A 365 4.72 6.98 17.88
N LEU A 366 3.51 6.51 17.58
CA LEU A 366 3.13 5.78 16.38
C LEU A 366 2.24 6.65 15.49
N ASN A 367 2.32 6.46 14.17
CA ASN A 367 1.32 7.01 13.25
C ASN A 367 -0.01 6.25 13.45
N ALA A 368 -1.03 6.96 13.94
CA ALA A 368 -2.32 6.41 14.34
C ALA A 368 -3.12 5.70 13.22
N ASP A 369 -2.83 5.97 11.95
CA ASP A 369 -3.46 5.29 10.81
C ASP A 369 -2.57 4.16 10.26
N GLU A 370 -1.24 4.34 10.25
CA GLU A 370 -0.31 3.42 9.58
C GLU A 370 0.23 2.30 10.48
N ALA A 371 0.08 2.39 11.81
CA ALA A 371 0.71 1.48 12.77
C ALA A 371 0.31 0.00 12.58
N VAL A 372 -0.96 -0.27 12.28
CA VAL A 372 -1.47 -1.64 12.09
C VAL A 372 -0.83 -2.29 10.87
N ALA A 373 -0.88 -1.62 9.71
CA ALA A 373 -0.32 -2.15 8.46
C ALA A 373 1.19 -2.40 8.60
N ARG A 374 1.93 -1.45 9.19
CA ARG A 374 3.37 -1.59 9.44
C ARG A 374 3.66 -2.76 10.39
N GLY A 375 2.82 -2.98 11.41
CA GLY A 375 2.87 -4.16 12.28
C GLY A 375 2.66 -5.47 11.51
N CYS A 376 1.63 -5.54 10.66
CA CYS A 376 1.38 -6.70 9.80
C CYS A 376 2.56 -6.98 8.86
N ALA A 377 3.17 -5.94 8.26
CA ALA A 377 4.34 -6.10 7.38
C ALA A 377 5.60 -6.54 8.14
N LEU A 378 5.81 -6.05 9.37
CA LEU A 378 6.85 -6.57 10.27
C LEU A 378 6.63 -8.05 10.59
N GLN A 379 5.40 -8.47 10.90
CA GLN A 379 5.07 -9.87 11.13
C GLN A 379 5.26 -10.74 9.87
N CYS A 380 4.93 -10.21 8.69
CA CYS A 380 5.19 -10.87 7.41
C CYS A 380 6.70 -11.02 7.14
N ALA A 381 7.52 -10.07 7.59
CA ALA A 381 8.97 -10.15 7.52
C ALA A 381 9.53 -11.23 8.47
N ILE A 382 9.02 -11.31 9.71
CA ILE A 382 9.39 -12.33 10.70
C ILE A 382 9.07 -13.75 10.21
N LEU A 383 7.95 -13.93 9.50
CA LEU A 383 7.55 -15.23 8.95
C LEU A 383 8.22 -15.59 7.61
N SER A 384 8.92 -14.65 6.97
CA SER A 384 9.51 -14.83 5.65
C SER A 384 10.95 -15.39 5.74
N PRO A 385 11.25 -16.61 5.25
CA PRO A 385 12.61 -17.18 5.29
C PRO A 385 13.63 -16.38 4.44
N ALA A 386 13.17 -15.49 3.56
CA ALA A 386 14.03 -14.64 2.73
C ALA A 386 14.48 -13.33 3.42
N PHE A 387 13.91 -12.96 4.57
CA PHE A 387 14.15 -11.65 5.22
C PHE A 387 14.69 -11.85 6.64
N LYS A 388 15.97 -11.53 6.86
CA LYS A 388 16.57 -11.52 8.21
C LYS A 388 16.21 -10.22 8.93
N VAL A 389 15.18 -10.28 9.77
CA VAL A 389 14.80 -9.22 10.71
C VAL A 389 15.38 -9.48 12.11
N ARG A 390 15.25 -8.51 13.01
CA ARG A 390 15.58 -8.70 14.44
C ARG A 390 14.66 -9.77 15.03
N GLU A 391 15.21 -10.70 15.79
CA GLU A 391 14.42 -11.69 16.52
C GLU A 391 13.49 -10.99 17.52
N PHE A 392 12.19 -11.23 17.40
CA PHE A 392 11.17 -10.61 18.23
C PHE A 392 10.02 -11.60 18.46
N SER A 393 9.98 -12.19 19.64
CA SER A 393 8.97 -13.18 20.04
C SER A 393 7.66 -12.49 20.40
N ILE A 394 6.54 -12.98 19.85
CA ILE A 394 5.20 -12.45 20.10
C ILE A 394 4.33 -13.56 20.68
N THR A 395 3.81 -13.34 21.89
CA THR A 395 2.72 -14.13 22.46
C THR A 395 1.44 -13.29 22.43
N ASP A 396 0.46 -13.77 21.67
CA ASP A 396 -0.87 -13.15 21.51
C ASP A 396 -1.86 -13.83 22.46
N VAL A 397 -3.11 -13.37 22.52
CA VAL A 397 -4.18 -13.99 23.33
C VAL A 397 -5.46 -14.22 22.52
N VAL A 398 -6.26 -15.21 22.92
CA VAL A 398 -7.66 -15.32 22.48
C VAL A 398 -8.59 -14.62 23.49
N PRO A 399 -9.48 -13.71 23.06
CA PRO A 399 -10.34 -12.93 23.96
C PRO A 399 -11.48 -13.75 24.59
N TYR A 400 -11.78 -14.93 24.05
CA TYR A 400 -12.94 -15.74 24.45
C TYR A 400 -12.52 -17.09 25.04
N PRO A 401 -13.12 -17.51 26.17
CA PRO A 401 -12.94 -18.85 26.71
C PRO A 401 -13.58 -19.91 25.80
N ILE A 402 -12.84 -20.99 25.52
CA ILE A 402 -13.27 -22.10 24.65
C ILE A 402 -13.41 -23.38 25.50
N SER A 403 -14.60 -23.96 25.45
CA SER A 403 -14.94 -25.24 26.07
C SER A 403 -15.22 -26.32 25.02
N LEU A 404 -15.12 -27.58 25.44
CA LEU A 404 -15.55 -28.75 24.67
C LEU A 404 -16.65 -29.47 25.43
N LYS A 405 -17.67 -29.92 24.70
CA LYS A 405 -18.70 -30.85 25.18
C LYS A 405 -18.66 -32.18 24.43
N TRP A 406 -19.02 -33.25 25.11
CA TRP A 406 -19.09 -34.60 24.56
C TRP A 406 -20.10 -35.46 25.32
N ASN A 407 -20.65 -36.48 24.66
CA ASN A 407 -21.49 -37.48 25.33
C ASN A 407 -20.61 -38.38 26.20
N SER A 408 -20.96 -38.55 27.47
CA SER A 408 -20.25 -39.48 28.37
C SER A 408 -20.56 -40.94 28.04
N ALA A 409 -19.73 -41.85 28.55
CA ALA A 409 -19.93 -43.31 28.48
C ALA A 409 -19.98 -43.96 29.87
N ALA A 410 -20.02 -43.13 30.92
CA ALA A 410 -20.06 -43.54 32.33
C ALA A 410 -21.16 -42.82 33.14
N GLU A 411 -21.80 -41.82 32.54
CA GLU A 411 -22.90 -41.02 33.09
C GLU A 411 -23.90 -40.77 31.96
N ASP A 412 -25.20 -40.84 32.23
CA ASP A 412 -26.24 -40.50 31.25
C ASP A 412 -26.35 -38.98 31.08
N GLY A 413 -25.34 -38.38 30.45
CA GLY A 413 -25.22 -36.93 30.32
C GLY A 413 -24.16 -36.44 29.33
N ILE A 414 -24.27 -35.15 29.02
CA ILE A 414 -23.25 -34.39 28.30
C ILE A 414 -22.24 -33.92 29.37
N SER A 415 -20.96 -34.27 29.20
CA SER A 415 -19.89 -33.65 29.99
C SER A 415 -19.31 -32.47 29.21
N ASP A 416 -18.94 -31.41 29.91
CA ASP A 416 -18.18 -30.29 29.37
C ASP A 416 -16.85 -30.04 30.12
N CYS A 417 -15.96 -29.26 29.51
CA CYS A 417 -14.70 -28.83 30.11
C CYS A 417 -14.14 -27.59 29.43
N GLU A 418 -13.71 -26.60 30.22
CA GLU A 418 -12.96 -25.46 29.69
C GLU A 418 -11.54 -25.89 29.27
N VAL A 419 -11.25 -25.71 27.99
CA VAL A 419 -9.97 -26.07 27.38
C VAL A 419 -9.02 -24.90 27.44
N PHE A 420 -9.50 -23.70 27.07
CA PHE A 420 -8.74 -22.47 27.01
C PHE A 420 -9.53 -21.35 27.70
N PRO A 421 -9.06 -20.78 28.84
CA PRO A 421 -9.73 -19.66 29.52
C PRO A 421 -9.70 -18.36 28.71
N LYS A 422 -10.42 -17.35 29.21
CA LYS A 422 -10.38 -15.98 28.69
C LYS A 422 -8.94 -15.42 28.72
N ASN A 423 -8.52 -14.74 27.65
CA ASN A 423 -7.14 -14.29 27.42
C ASN A 423 -6.06 -15.40 27.42
N HIS A 424 -6.42 -16.66 27.12
CA HIS A 424 -5.41 -17.72 27.00
C HIS A 424 -4.41 -17.41 25.87
N ALA A 425 -3.13 -17.69 26.11
CA ALA A 425 -2.06 -17.44 25.16
C ALA A 425 -2.23 -18.25 23.85
N ALA A 426 -1.92 -17.62 22.72
CA ALA A 426 -1.98 -18.23 21.39
C ALA A 426 -0.68 -17.97 20.60
N PRO A 427 -0.21 -18.93 19.78
CA PRO A 427 -0.75 -20.28 19.56
C PRO A 427 -0.45 -21.24 20.73
N PHE A 428 -1.31 -22.25 20.95
CA PHE A 428 -1.09 -23.26 22.00
C PHE A 428 -1.75 -24.61 21.65
N SER A 429 -1.33 -25.70 22.28
CA SER A 429 -1.94 -27.04 22.13
C SER A 429 -2.09 -27.76 23.46
N LYS A 430 -3.28 -28.30 23.74
CA LYS A 430 -3.63 -29.08 24.94
C LYS A 430 -3.95 -30.52 24.51
N VAL A 431 -3.50 -31.52 25.27
CA VAL A 431 -3.87 -32.93 25.03
C VAL A 431 -4.89 -33.34 26.07
N LEU A 432 -6.05 -33.80 25.61
CA LEU A 432 -7.13 -34.34 26.42
C LEU A 432 -7.14 -35.86 26.29
N THR A 433 -7.54 -36.56 27.34
CA THR A 433 -7.59 -38.03 27.39
C THR A 433 -9.01 -38.47 27.66
N PHE A 434 -9.58 -39.25 26.74
CA PHE A 434 -10.91 -39.84 26.83
C PHE A 434 -10.81 -41.35 26.92
N TYR A 435 -11.77 -41.99 27.59
CA TYR A 435 -11.90 -43.44 27.63
C TYR A 435 -13.19 -43.83 26.91
N ARG A 436 -13.09 -44.49 25.75
CA ARG A 436 -14.23 -44.79 24.86
C ARG A 436 -14.08 -46.17 24.23
N ARG A 437 -15.22 -46.81 23.93
CA ARG A 437 -15.29 -48.09 23.20
C ARG A 437 -15.59 -47.90 21.71
N GLU A 438 -16.24 -46.78 21.37
CA GLU A 438 -16.81 -46.50 20.06
C GLU A 438 -16.47 -45.06 19.61
N PRO A 439 -16.64 -44.72 18.32
CA PRO A 439 -16.52 -43.36 17.81
C PRO A 439 -17.41 -42.36 18.57
N PHE A 440 -16.96 -41.11 18.71
CA PHE A 440 -17.68 -40.08 19.46
C PHE A 440 -17.49 -38.68 18.88
N SER A 441 -18.47 -37.80 19.09
CA SER A 441 -18.40 -36.38 18.74
C SER A 441 -17.84 -35.54 19.88
N LEU A 442 -16.92 -34.64 19.54
CA LEU A 442 -16.53 -33.48 20.35
C LEU A 442 -17.09 -32.23 19.70
N GLU A 443 -17.68 -31.31 20.47
CA GLU A 443 -18.17 -30.03 19.95
C GLU A 443 -17.51 -28.89 20.72
N ALA A 444 -16.92 -27.95 19.97
CA ALA A 444 -16.25 -26.77 20.51
C ALA A 444 -17.22 -25.58 20.51
N TYR A 445 -17.23 -24.83 21.61
CA TYR A 445 -18.08 -23.66 21.80
C TYR A 445 -17.45 -22.66 22.77
N TYR A 446 -17.89 -21.41 22.69
CA TYR A 446 -17.58 -20.36 23.66
C TYR A 446 -18.49 -20.47 24.89
N ASN A 447 -17.93 -20.55 26.11
CA ASN A 447 -18.74 -20.70 27.32
C ASN A 447 -19.31 -19.37 27.88
N SER A 448 -18.95 -18.23 27.29
CA SER A 448 -19.40 -16.88 27.65
C SER A 448 -20.21 -16.22 26.53
N PRO A 449 -21.42 -16.71 26.18
CA PRO A 449 -22.18 -16.22 25.02
C PRO A 449 -22.60 -14.74 25.12
N THR A 450 -22.69 -14.18 26.33
CA THR A 450 -22.95 -12.76 26.59
C THR A 450 -21.82 -11.82 26.18
N ASP A 451 -20.60 -12.34 26.09
CA ASP A 451 -19.39 -11.56 25.79
C ASP A 451 -19.08 -11.53 24.28
N LEU A 452 -19.83 -12.30 23.49
CA LEU A 452 -19.62 -12.42 22.05
C LEU A 452 -20.30 -11.27 21.29
N PRO A 453 -19.65 -10.69 20.27
CA PRO A 453 -20.30 -9.81 19.30
C PRO A 453 -21.19 -10.60 18.31
N TYR A 454 -21.25 -11.92 18.45
CA TYR A 454 -21.76 -12.90 17.48
C TYR A 454 -22.65 -13.90 18.24
N PRO A 455 -23.91 -14.13 17.83
CA PRO A 455 -24.92 -14.75 18.71
C PRO A 455 -24.82 -16.26 18.86
N ASP A 456 -24.18 -16.96 17.92
CA ASP A 456 -24.00 -18.41 17.97
C ASP A 456 -22.65 -18.75 18.64
N PRO A 457 -22.62 -19.41 19.81
CA PRO A 457 -21.38 -19.74 20.50
C PRO A 457 -20.62 -20.91 19.86
N THR A 458 -21.16 -21.56 18.82
CA THR A 458 -20.60 -22.78 18.22
C THR A 458 -19.35 -22.50 17.39
N ILE A 459 -18.27 -23.22 17.67
CA ILE A 459 -17.00 -23.14 16.93
C ILE A 459 -16.88 -24.29 15.92
N GLY A 460 -17.46 -25.46 16.24
CA GLY A 460 -17.57 -26.58 15.30
C GLY A 460 -17.62 -27.95 15.96
N GLN A 461 -18.14 -28.93 15.22
CA GLN A 461 -18.26 -30.33 15.65
C GLN A 461 -17.20 -31.20 14.97
N TYR A 462 -16.60 -32.11 15.74
CA TYR A 462 -15.49 -32.97 15.34
C TYR A 462 -15.80 -34.43 15.68
N MET A 463 -15.93 -35.29 14.66
CA MET A 463 -16.19 -36.72 14.87
C MET A 463 -14.88 -37.50 14.98
N ILE A 464 -14.62 -38.10 16.14
CA ILE A 464 -13.45 -38.95 16.38
C ILE A 464 -13.79 -40.39 15.94
N GLN A 465 -13.39 -40.74 14.72
CA GLN A 465 -13.62 -42.05 14.09
C GLN A 465 -12.53 -43.07 14.46
N LYS A 466 -12.71 -44.32 14.03
CA LYS A 466 -11.77 -45.45 14.21
C LYS A 466 -11.41 -45.77 15.68
N VAL A 467 -12.21 -45.33 16.64
CA VAL A 467 -12.11 -45.75 18.05
C VAL A 467 -12.68 -47.17 18.19
N VAL A 468 -11.85 -48.10 18.63
CA VAL A 468 -12.18 -49.49 18.93
C VAL A 468 -11.92 -49.80 20.41
N PRO A 469 -12.62 -50.76 21.05
CA PRO A 469 -12.30 -51.19 22.41
C PRO A 469 -10.97 -51.94 22.46
N GLN A 470 -10.41 -52.08 23.66
CA GLN A 470 -9.20 -52.89 23.87
C GLN A 470 -9.51 -54.38 23.65
N ALA A 471 -8.48 -55.22 23.46
CA ALA A 471 -8.62 -56.67 23.30
C ALA A 471 -9.33 -57.37 24.48
N THR A 472 -9.44 -56.71 25.65
CA THR A 472 -10.20 -57.14 26.83
C THR A 472 -11.70 -56.79 26.80
N GLY A 473 -12.16 -56.05 25.78
CA GLY A 473 -13.50 -55.44 25.72
C GLY A 473 -13.63 -54.13 26.52
N GLU A 474 -12.55 -53.67 27.17
CA GLU A 474 -12.55 -52.42 27.95
C GLU A 474 -12.42 -51.18 27.07
N SER A 475 -12.75 -50.02 27.64
CA SER A 475 -12.66 -48.71 26.97
C SER A 475 -11.20 -48.37 26.62
N SER A 476 -10.95 -48.05 25.36
CA SER A 476 -9.63 -47.61 24.88
C SER A 476 -9.32 -46.18 25.30
N LYS A 477 -8.03 -45.92 25.51
CA LYS A 477 -7.51 -44.61 25.91
C LYS A 477 -7.21 -43.76 24.67
N VAL A 478 -8.10 -42.83 24.36
CA VAL A 478 -7.98 -41.92 23.22
C VAL A 478 -7.35 -40.60 23.68
N LYS A 479 -6.18 -40.26 23.16
CA LYS A 479 -5.56 -38.93 23.31
C LYS A 479 -5.97 -38.05 22.13
N VAL A 480 -6.66 -36.94 22.41
CA VAL A 480 -7.05 -35.93 21.41
C VAL A 480 -6.26 -34.65 21.67
N LYS A 481 -5.54 -34.15 20.66
CA LYS A 481 -4.72 -32.93 20.74
C LYS A 481 -5.46 -31.76 20.11
N VAL A 482 -5.98 -30.87 20.94
CA VAL A 482 -6.70 -29.67 20.52
C VAL A 482 -5.78 -28.45 20.53
N ARG A 483 -5.94 -27.57 19.55
CA ARG A 483 -4.99 -26.49 19.24
C ARG A 483 -5.69 -25.20 18.85
N ILE A 484 -5.21 -24.08 19.39
CA ILE A 484 -5.38 -22.75 18.80
C ILE A 484 -4.14 -22.49 17.92
N ASN A 485 -4.37 -22.16 16.65
CA ASN A 485 -3.31 -21.93 15.66
C ASN A 485 -2.81 -20.46 15.68
N ILE A 486 -1.91 -20.11 14.74
CA ILE A 486 -1.30 -18.76 14.68
C ILE A 486 -2.25 -17.63 14.27
N HIS A 487 -3.44 -17.96 13.76
CA HIS A 487 -4.49 -17.02 13.36
C HIS A 487 -5.50 -16.75 14.49
N GLY A 488 -5.41 -17.50 15.61
CA GLY A 488 -6.41 -17.56 16.67
C GLY A 488 -7.51 -18.60 16.45
N ILE A 489 -7.42 -19.42 15.40
CA ILE A 489 -8.46 -20.40 15.02
C ILE A 489 -8.25 -21.74 15.77
N PHE A 490 -9.33 -22.30 16.28
CA PHE A 490 -9.40 -23.60 16.96
C PHE A 490 -9.41 -24.77 15.97
N SER A 491 -8.78 -25.88 16.37
CA SER A 491 -8.71 -27.12 15.60
C SER A 491 -8.49 -28.35 16.49
N VAL A 492 -9.09 -29.48 16.12
CA VAL A 492 -8.63 -30.81 16.57
C VAL A 492 -7.48 -31.22 15.65
N SER A 493 -6.25 -31.23 16.18
CA SER A 493 -5.03 -31.43 15.37
C SER A 493 -4.60 -32.88 15.21
N SER A 494 -5.06 -33.78 16.08
CA SER A 494 -4.89 -35.24 15.98
C SER A 494 -5.72 -35.95 17.06
N ALA A 495 -6.08 -37.20 16.79
CA ALA A 495 -6.58 -38.14 17.78
C ALA A 495 -5.80 -39.46 17.62
N SER A 496 -5.43 -40.09 18.74
CA SER A 496 -4.62 -41.31 18.76
C SER A 496 -5.10 -42.27 19.85
N LEU A 497 -5.17 -43.56 19.52
CA LEU A 497 -5.36 -44.64 20.48
C LEU A 497 -4.03 -44.88 21.22
N VAL A 498 -4.10 -45.29 22.48
CA VAL A 498 -2.94 -45.65 23.30
C VAL A 498 -3.18 -47.03 23.89
N GLU A 499 -2.62 -48.04 23.25
CA GLU A 499 -2.56 -49.40 23.78
C GLU A 499 -1.36 -49.57 24.72
N LEU A 500 -1.44 -50.57 25.61
CA LEU A 500 -0.41 -50.89 26.60
C LEU A 500 0.28 -52.21 26.23
N GLN A 501 1.24 -52.15 25.31
CA GLN A 501 2.11 -53.28 25.02
C GLN A 501 3.30 -53.34 26.00
N LYS A 502 3.69 -54.58 26.35
CA LYS A 502 5.03 -54.87 26.87
C LYS A 502 6.00 -54.95 25.68
N PRO A 503 7.30 -54.68 25.87
CA PRO A 503 8.24 -54.57 24.75
C PRO A 503 8.54 -55.93 24.12
N GLU A 504 8.41 -56.00 22.80
CA GLU A 504 9.23 -56.84 21.93
C GLU A 504 9.42 -56.09 20.59
N GLU A 505 10.39 -56.49 19.77
CA GLU A 505 10.96 -55.65 18.71
C GLU A 505 10.24 -55.80 17.35
N GLY A 506 10.12 -54.70 16.58
CA GLY A 506 9.65 -54.72 15.20
C GLY A 506 9.01 -53.41 14.72
N GLU A 507 9.79 -52.53 14.09
CA GLU A 507 9.25 -51.36 13.38
C GLU A 507 9.01 -51.69 11.90
N GLU A 508 7.75 -51.60 11.45
CA GLU A 508 7.41 -51.36 10.04
C GLU A 508 6.52 -50.09 9.94
N PRO A 509 6.78 -49.19 8.98
CA PRO A 509 6.03 -47.93 8.87
C PRO A 509 4.65 -48.16 8.26
N MET A 510 3.60 -47.81 8.99
CA MET A 510 2.22 -47.89 8.50
C MET A 510 1.89 -46.63 7.67
N ASP A 511 1.82 -46.78 6.36
CA ASP A 511 1.52 -45.69 5.43
C ASP A 511 0.11 -45.10 5.66
N THR A 512 0.01 -43.77 5.70
CA THR A 512 -1.27 -43.06 5.68
C THR A 512 -1.68 -42.74 4.26
N GLU A 513 -2.44 -43.64 3.63
CA GLU A 513 -3.13 -43.33 2.38
C GLU A 513 -3.97 -42.05 2.54
N GLN A 514 -3.59 -41.00 1.80
CA GLN A 514 -4.43 -39.83 1.62
C GLN A 514 -5.55 -40.19 0.64
N THR A 515 -6.67 -40.68 1.17
CA THR A 515 -7.91 -40.82 0.40
C THR A 515 -8.49 -39.45 0.07
N SER A 516 -7.90 -38.77 -0.90
CA SER A 516 -8.45 -37.57 -1.52
C SER A 516 -9.68 -37.94 -2.34
N SER A 517 -10.84 -38.00 -1.70
CA SER A 517 -12.13 -38.19 -2.37
C SER A 517 -12.48 -36.95 -3.21
N PRO A 518 -12.56 -37.04 -4.54
CA PRO A 518 -13.00 -35.91 -5.34
C PRO A 518 -14.53 -35.79 -5.24
N THR A 519 -15.01 -34.77 -4.53
CA THR A 519 -16.40 -34.31 -4.67
C THR A 519 -16.53 -33.53 -5.98
N ALA A 520 -16.60 -34.27 -7.09
CA ALA A 520 -17.36 -33.83 -8.24
C ALA A 520 -18.88 -33.92 -7.90
N GLU A 521 -19.71 -33.24 -8.69
CA GLU A 521 -21.09 -32.84 -8.34
C GLU A 521 -21.14 -31.68 -7.32
N LYS A 522 -21.56 -30.46 -7.67
CA LYS A 522 -22.08 -29.96 -8.96
C LYS A 522 -21.48 -28.59 -9.29
N GLU A 523 -21.28 -28.34 -10.58
CA GLU A 523 -21.14 -26.98 -11.10
C GLU A 523 -22.52 -26.29 -11.11
N GLU A 524 -22.96 -25.85 -9.94
CA GLU A 524 -23.75 -24.61 -9.90
C GLU A 524 -22.83 -23.43 -10.29
N GLU A 525 -23.42 -22.32 -10.75
CA GLU A 525 -22.70 -21.24 -11.42
C GLU A 525 -21.90 -20.34 -10.45
N VAL A 526 -20.90 -20.92 -9.79
CA VAL A 526 -20.00 -20.22 -8.86
C VAL A 526 -19.22 -19.16 -9.64
N LEU A 527 -19.60 -17.89 -9.43
CA LEU A 527 -19.01 -16.67 -9.99
C LEU A 527 -17.48 -16.65 -9.88
N ASN A 528 -16.82 -17.18 -10.91
CA ASN A 528 -15.37 -17.37 -10.94
C ASN A 528 -14.64 -16.02 -10.78
N PRO A 529 -13.85 -15.82 -9.69
CA PRO A 529 -13.17 -14.56 -9.43
C PRO A 529 -12.24 -14.13 -10.57
N GLY A 530 -11.58 -15.09 -11.23
CA GLY A 530 -10.71 -14.85 -12.38
C GLY A 530 -11.45 -14.31 -13.60
N LYS A 531 -12.71 -14.73 -13.85
CA LYS A 531 -13.55 -14.13 -14.91
C LYS A 531 -13.80 -12.65 -14.62
N MET A 532 -14.16 -12.30 -13.39
CA MET A 532 -14.42 -10.91 -13.00
C MET A 532 -13.15 -10.04 -13.06
N ILE A 533 -12.01 -10.54 -12.56
CA ILE A 533 -10.72 -9.83 -12.65
C ILE A 533 -10.31 -9.62 -14.11
N MET A 534 -10.50 -10.62 -14.96
CA MET A 534 -10.23 -10.51 -16.40
C MET A 534 -11.17 -9.50 -17.07
N GLN A 535 -12.45 -9.46 -16.71
CA GLN A 535 -13.41 -8.48 -17.22
C GLN A 535 -13.05 -7.04 -16.81
N ASP A 536 -12.74 -6.79 -15.54
CA ASP A 536 -12.30 -5.48 -15.06
C ASP A 536 -11.02 -5.01 -15.79
N LYS A 537 -10.08 -5.94 -16.02
CA LYS A 537 -8.85 -5.68 -16.76
C LYS A 537 -9.09 -5.38 -18.24
N LEU A 538 -9.98 -6.14 -18.91
CA LEU A 538 -10.33 -5.91 -20.31
C LEU A 538 -11.01 -4.54 -20.49
N GLU A 539 -11.94 -4.19 -19.61
CA GLU A 539 -12.61 -2.88 -19.62
C GLU A 539 -11.63 -1.74 -19.30
N LYS A 540 -10.67 -1.95 -18.38
CA LYS A 540 -9.60 -0.98 -18.18
C LYS A 540 -8.75 -0.82 -19.45
N GLU A 541 -8.27 -1.91 -20.04
CA GLU A 541 -7.44 -1.87 -21.24
C GLU A 541 -8.19 -1.30 -22.47
N ARG A 542 -9.53 -1.35 -22.49
CA ARG A 542 -10.37 -0.68 -23.49
C ARG A 542 -10.41 0.83 -23.27
N ASN A 543 -10.62 1.29 -22.03
CA ASN A 543 -10.63 2.71 -21.70
C ASN A 543 -9.23 3.33 -21.81
N ASP A 544 -8.18 2.66 -21.35
CA ASP A 544 -6.79 3.06 -21.58
C ASP A 544 -6.53 3.23 -23.09
N ALA A 545 -7.01 2.33 -23.95
CA ALA A 545 -6.89 2.45 -25.40
C ALA A 545 -7.68 3.62 -26.00
N LYS A 546 -8.88 3.94 -25.50
CA LYS A 546 -9.66 5.14 -25.89
C LYS A 546 -8.88 6.41 -25.55
N ASN A 547 -8.40 6.52 -24.31
CA ASN A 547 -7.64 7.68 -23.83
C ASN A 547 -6.36 7.91 -24.64
N ASN A 548 -5.67 6.84 -25.07
CA ASN A 548 -4.49 6.95 -25.95
C ASN A 548 -4.82 7.52 -27.36
N VAL A 549 -6.06 7.43 -27.85
CA VAL A 549 -6.50 8.12 -29.07
C VAL A 549 -6.75 9.59 -28.78
N GLU A 550 -7.49 9.88 -27.72
CA GLU A 550 -7.87 11.24 -27.29
C GLU A 550 -6.64 12.11 -26.97
N GLU A 551 -5.68 11.57 -26.21
CA GLU A 551 -4.38 12.21 -25.91
C GLU A 551 -3.58 12.49 -27.19
N TYR A 552 -3.50 11.52 -28.12
CA TYR A 552 -2.79 11.72 -29.39
C TYR A 552 -3.47 12.75 -30.30
N VAL A 553 -4.80 12.83 -30.25
CA VAL A 553 -5.56 13.84 -31.00
C VAL A 553 -5.25 15.24 -30.47
N TYR A 554 -5.29 15.45 -29.15
CA TYR A 554 -4.98 16.76 -28.57
C TYR A 554 -3.50 17.16 -28.69
N ASP A 555 -2.57 16.24 -28.45
CA ASP A 555 -1.12 16.46 -28.60
C ASP A 555 -0.73 16.86 -30.04
N MET A 556 -1.31 16.18 -31.05
CA MET A 556 -1.08 16.57 -32.45
C MET A 556 -1.81 17.85 -32.82
N ARG A 557 -3.02 18.11 -32.29
CA ARG A 557 -3.79 19.35 -32.57
C ARG A 557 -3.06 20.61 -32.12
N ASP A 558 -2.40 20.59 -30.96
CA ASP A 558 -1.56 21.69 -30.48
C ASP A 558 -0.34 21.93 -31.39
N LYS A 559 0.38 20.86 -31.75
CA LYS A 559 1.55 20.92 -32.65
C LYS A 559 1.20 21.42 -34.05
N LEU A 560 0.03 21.04 -34.58
CA LEU A 560 -0.48 21.52 -35.88
C LEU A 560 -0.85 23.01 -35.86
N HIS A 561 -1.29 23.53 -34.71
CA HIS A 561 -1.53 24.97 -34.53
C HIS A 561 -0.26 25.80 -34.79
N GLY A 562 0.93 25.18 -34.69
CA GLY A 562 2.25 25.70 -35.03
C GLY A 562 2.65 25.72 -36.53
N MET A 563 1.69 25.63 -37.47
CA MET A 563 1.87 25.84 -38.93
C MET A 563 2.42 24.67 -39.79
N PHE A 564 2.40 23.42 -39.31
CA PHE A 564 2.86 22.26 -40.08
C PHE A 564 1.70 21.45 -40.67
N GLU A 565 1.32 21.73 -41.93
CA GLU A 565 0.29 20.99 -42.71
C GLU A 565 -1.17 21.18 -42.21
N LYS A 566 -2.02 21.87 -42.99
CA LYS A 566 -3.29 22.42 -42.46
C LYS A 566 -4.58 21.65 -42.75
N ASP A 567 -4.66 20.90 -43.84
CA ASP A 567 -5.99 20.51 -44.36
C ASP A 567 -6.33 19.04 -44.05
N ALA A 568 -5.66 18.08 -44.71
CA ALA A 568 -6.07 16.67 -44.68
C ALA A 568 -5.91 15.99 -43.30
N PHE A 569 -4.79 16.21 -42.61
CA PHE A 569 -4.56 15.58 -41.29
C PHE A 569 -5.31 16.31 -40.17
N SER A 570 -5.46 17.63 -40.23
CA SER A 570 -6.27 18.38 -39.26
C SER A 570 -7.73 17.94 -39.30
N LEU A 571 -8.32 17.81 -40.50
CA LEU A 571 -9.66 17.27 -40.68
C LEU A 571 -9.76 15.84 -40.14
N LYS A 572 -8.72 15.01 -40.31
CA LYS A 572 -8.72 13.63 -39.83
C LYS A 572 -8.67 13.50 -38.30
N LEU A 573 -8.06 14.46 -37.62
CA LEU A 573 -8.10 14.58 -36.16
C LEU A 573 -9.50 15.02 -35.70
N GLU A 574 -10.08 16.04 -36.32
CA GLU A 574 -11.44 16.54 -36.03
C GLU A 574 -12.52 15.45 -36.27
N ASP A 575 -12.44 14.71 -37.39
CA ASP A 575 -13.21 13.49 -37.67
C ASP A 575 -13.12 12.45 -36.53
N THR A 576 -11.96 12.35 -35.88
CA THR A 576 -11.71 11.32 -34.86
C THR A 576 -12.08 11.81 -33.46
N GLU A 577 -11.99 13.11 -33.19
CA GLU A 577 -12.51 13.77 -31.99
C GLU A 577 -14.05 13.69 -31.95
N ASN A 578 -14.72 14.08 -33.05
CA ASN A 578 -16.17 13.94 -33.19
C ASN A 578 -16.60 12.47 -33.01
N TRP A 579 -15.89 11.53 -33.66
CA TRP A 579 -16.15 10.10 -33.51
C TRP A 579 -15.99 9.61 -32.06
N LEU A 580 -15.00 10.06 -31.29
CA LEU A 580 -14.79 9.64 -29.89
C LEU A 580 -15.95 10.01 -28.94
N TYR A 581 -16.73 11.03 -29.30
CA TYR A 581 -17.91 11.51 -28.57
C TYR A 581 -19.26 11.07 -29.20
N GLU A 582 -19.22 10.41 -30.36
CA GLU A 582 -20.38 9.80 -31.05
C GLU A 582 -20.21 8.27 -31.15
N ASP A 583 -20.21 7.69 -32.37
CA ASP A 583 -20.11 6.24 -32.61
C ASP A 583 -18.92 5.54 -31.92
N GLY A 584 -17.86 6.28 -31.62
CA GLY A 584 -16.64 5.84 -30.95
C GLY A 584 -16.70 5.85 -29.43
N GLU A 585 -17.82 6.26 -28.80
CA GLU A 585 -17.90 6.33 -27.34
C GLU A 585 -17.64 4.96 -26.70
N ASP A 586 -18.27 3.91 -27.24
CA ASP A 586 -18.23 2.54 -26.74
C ASP A 586 -17.84 1.51 -27.82
N GLN A 587 -16.55 1.47 -28.17
CA GLN A 587 -16.03 0.54 -29.18
C GLN A 587 -15.08 -0.50 -28.57
N PRO A 588 -14.92 -1.68 -29.20
CA PRO A 588 -13.95 -2.69 -28.79
C PRO A 588 -12.51 -2.13 -28.84
N LYS A 589 -11.67 -2.57 -27.89
CA LYS A 589 -10.26 -2.14 -27.73
C LYS A 589 -9.47 -2.06 -29.03
N GLN A 590 -9.66 -3.04 -29.93
CA GLN A 590 -8.94 -3.10 -31.21
C GLN A 590 -9.26 -1.90 -32.13
N VAL A 591 -10.50 -1.39 -32.12
CA VAL A 591 -10.91 -0.25 -32.97
C VAL A 591 -10.15 1.02 -32.59
N TYR A 592 -9.92 1.26 -31.29
CA TYR A 592 -9.08 2.37 -30.82
C TYR A 592 -7.61 2.19 -31.22
N ILE A 593 -7.07 0.96 -31.14
CA ILE A 593 -5.70 0.65 -31.56
C ILE A 593 -5.51 0.89 -33.06
N ASP A 594 -6.44 0.41 -33.89
CA ASP A 594 -6.38 0.55 -35.35
C ASP A 594 -6.53 2.02 -35.76
N ARG A 595 -7.45 2.78 -35.12
CA ARG A 595 -7.58 4.23 -35.29
C ARG A 595 -6.31 4.98 -34.90
N LEU A 596 -5.68 4.65 -33.77
CA LEU A 596 -4.42 5.25 -33.34
C LEU A 596 -3.27 4.93 -34.31
N ALA A 597 -3.24 3.72 -34.86
CA ALA A 597 -2.26 3.34 -35.87
C ALA A 597 -2.47 4.10 -37.20
N ASP A 598 -3.70 4.31 -37.64
CA ASP A 598 -4.02 5.10 -38.82
C ASP A 598 -3.71 6.59 -38.63
N LEU A 599 -4.02 7.17 -37.46
CA LEU A 599 -3.61 8.53 -37.13
C LEU A 599 -2.08 8.67 -37.14
N LYS A 600 -1.35 7.73 -36.54
CA LYS A 600 0.13 7.77 -36.49
C LYS A 600 0.79 7.62 -37.86
N LYS A 601 0.19 6.90 -38.82
CA LYS A 601 0.70 6.85 -40.23
C LYS A 601 0.73 8.24 -40.88
N LEU A 602 -0.23 9.11 -40.55
CA LEU A 602 -0.31 10.47 -41.07
C LEU A 602 0.43 11.49 -40.20
N GLY A 603 0.42 11.29 -38.88
CA GLY A 603 1.05 12.19 -37.92
C GLY A 603 2.57 12.04 -37.78
N GLN A 604 3.15 10.86 -38.04
CA GLN A 604 4.61 10.66 -37.89
C GLN A 604 5.44 11.60 -38.79
N PRO A 605 5.15 11.81 -40.09
CA PRO A 605 5.88 12.80 -40.90
C PRO A 605 5.74 14.24 -40.39
N VAL A 606 4.61 14.59 -39.78
CA VAL A 606 4.40 15.91 -39.14
C VAL A 606 5.28 16.03 -37.90
N GLN A 607 5.27 15.01 -37.04
CA GLN A 607 6.06 14.95 -35.82
C GLN A 607 7.57 14.97 -36.12
N ASP A 608 8.02 14.20 -37.11
CA ASP A 608 9.42 14.20 -37.58
C ASP A 608 9.85 15.60 -38.05
N ARG A 609 9.01 16.30 -38.84
CA ARG A 609 9.28 17.68 -39.29
C ARG A 609 9.28 18.69 -38.16
N TYR A 610 8.45 18.51 -37.13
CA TYR A 610 8.41 19.36 -35.94
C TYR A 610 9.68 19.20 -35.10
N SER A 611 10.09 17.95 -34.77
CA SER A 611 11.36 17.70 -34.07
C SER A 611 12.57 18.19 -34.86
N GLU A 612 12.57 17.96 -36.18
CA GLU A 612 13.58 18.54 -37.08
C GLU A 612 13.54 20.07 -37.16
N TYR A 613 12.46 20.75 -36.78
CA TYR A 613 12.40 22.21 -36.67
C TYR A 613 12.98 22.72 -35.35
N GLU A 614 12.78 21.98 -34.26
CA GLU A 614 13.33 22.31 -32.93
C GLU A 614 14.82 21.98 -32.74
N GLU A 615 15.31 20.88 -33.31
CA GLU A 615 16.69 20.41 -33.08
C GLU A 615 17.70 21.04 -34.04
N ARG A 616 17.32 21.25 -35.30
CA ARG A 616 18.19 21.75 -36.38
C ARG A 616 18.80 23.13 -36.10
N PRO A 617 18.11 24.13 -35.51
CA PRO A 617 18.74 25.38 -35.10
C PRO A 617 19.85 25.16 -34.05
N LYS A 618 19.61 24.29 -33.06
CA LYS A 618 20.57 23.95 -32.00
C LYS A 618 21.79 23.24 -32.58
N ALA A 619 21.59 22.32 -33.52
CA ALA A 619 22.67 21.63 -34.23
C ALA A 619 23.51 22.59 -35.11
N PHE A 620 22.88 23.55 -35.80
CA PHE A 620 23.60 24.59 -36.55
C PHE A 620 24.36 25.56 -35.64
N GLU A 621 23.80 25.93 -34.48
CA GLU A 621 24.48 26.80 -33.51
C GLU A 621 25.78 26.15 -32.99
N GLU A 622 25.74 24.86 -32.67
CA GLU A 622 26.92 24.11 -32.22
C GLU A 622 27.97 23.96 -33.33
N LEU A 623 27.56 23.65 -34.57
CA LEU A 623 28.47 23.66 -35.71
C LEU A 623 29.12 25.05 -35.92
N GLY A 624 28.34 26.12 -35.76
CA GLY A 624 28.81 27.50 -35.84
C GLY A 624 29.85 27.85 -34.77
N LYS A 625 29.65 27.41 -33.52
CA LYS A 625 30.61 27.58 -32.42
C LYS A 625 31.94 26.89 -32.72
N GLN A 626 31.91 25.63 -33.19
CA GLN A 626 33.13 24.89 -33.50
C GLN A 626 33.87 25.48 -34.72
N LEU A 627 33.15 25.93 -35.75
CA LEU A 627 33.75 26.69 -36.86
C LEU A 627 34.43 27.97 -36.37
N GLN A 628 33.77 28.78 -35.53
CA GLN A 628 34.36 29.99 -34.95
C GLN A 628 35.58 29.70 -34.06
N GLN A 629 35.58 28.59 -33.34
CA GLN A 629 36.73 28.17 -32.54
C GLN A 629 37.95 27.86 -33.43
N TYR A 630 37.77 27.04 -34.47
CA TYR A 630 38.88 26.70 -35.38
C TYR A 630 39.34 27.90 -36.21
N MET A 631 38.43 28.81 -36.62
CA MET A 631 38.79 30.07 -37.28
C MET A 631 39.73 30.92 -36.41
N LYS A 632 39.40 31.13 -35.13
CA LYS A 632 40.24 31.89 -34.20
C LYS A 632 41.62 31.27 -33.99
N ILE A 633 41.72 29.94 -33.98
CA ILE A 633 43.02 29.26 -33.86
C ILE A 633 43.86 29.43 -35.13
N VAL A 634 43.24 29.36 -36.31
CA VAL A 634 43.91 29.62 -37.58
C VAL A 634 44.36 31.09 -37.69
N GLU A 635 43.57 32.05 -37.19
CA GLU A 635 43.95 33.46 -37.11
C GLU A 635 45.11 33.68 -36.12
N ALA A 636 45.05 33.09 -34.92
CA ALA A 636 46.12 33.13 -33.93
C ALA A 636 47.44 32.54 -34.47
N PHE A 637 47.37 31.43 -35.21
CA PHE A 637 48.53 30.88 -35.92
C PHE A 637 49.09 31.86 -36.97
N LYS A 638 48.23 32.48 -37.78
CA LYS A 638 48.63 33.51 -38.77
C LYS A 638 49.23 34.76 -38.13
N MET A 639 48.86 35.08 -36.89
CA MET A 639 49.46 36.15 -36.08
C MET A 639 50.74 35.73 -35.32
N LYS A 640 51.06 34.43 -35.31
CA LYS A 640 52.15 33.80 -34.53
C LYS A 640 51.98 33.92 -33.02
N ASP A 641 50.75 33.75 -32.53
CA ASP A 641 50.47 33.68 -31.10
C ASP A 641 51.17 32.46 -30.46
N GLU A 642 51.82 32.69 -29.31
CA GLU A 642 52.62 31.69 -28.59
C GLU A 642 51.91 30.33 -28.35
N PRO A 643 50.60 30.21 -28.13
CA PRO A 643 49.96 28.90 -27.95
C PRO A 643 49.89 28.02 -29.20
N TYR A 644 50.14 28.57 -30.40
CA TYR A 644 49.94 27.86 -31.68
C TYR A 644 51.11 27.98 -32.67
N ASP A 645 52.10 28.85 -32.42
CA ASP A 645 53.26 29.11 -33.29
C ASP A 645 54.05 27.88 -33.78
N HIS A 646 53.91 26.74 -33.09
CA HIS A 646 54.62 25.48 -33.31
C HIS A 646 53.88 24.48 -34.21
N LEU A 647 52.67 24.81 -34.67
CA LEU A 647 51.90 23.93 -35.55
C LEU A 647 52.48 23.92 -36.98
N ASP A 648 52.34 22.79 -37.68
CA ASP A 648 52.79 22.67 -39.07
C ASP A 648 51.91 23.50 -40.02
N GLU A 649 52.54 24.31 -40.89
CA GLU A 649 51.82 25.24 -41.75
C GLU A 649 50.88 24.53 -42.74
N ALA A 650 51.28 23.37 -43.30
CA ALA A 650 50.45 22.62 -44.22
C ALA A 650 49.28 21.93 -43.51
N GLU A 651 49.46 21.50 -42.26
CA GLU A 651 48.36 21.01 -41.42
C GLU A 651 47.39 22.12 -41.00
N VAL A 652 47.87 23.32 -40.66
CA VAL A 652 46.97 24.46 -40.35
C VAL A 652 46.25 24.95 -41.61
N GLN A 653 46.90 24.96 -42.78
CA GLN A 653 46.23 25.21 -44.07
C GLN A 653 45.14 24.15 -44.36
N LYS A 654 45.34 22.88 -43.96
CA LYS A 654 44.31 21.83 -44.04
C LYS A 654 43.12 22.10 -43.10
N VAL A 655 43.36 22.64 -41.89
CA VAL A 655 42.29 23.09 -40.98
C VAL A 655 41.51 24.26 -41.60
N ASP A 656 42.21 25.29 -42.08
CA ASP A 656 41.64 26.48 -42.73
C ASP A 656 40.73 26.09 -43.92
N LYS A 657 41.21 25.17 -44.76
CA LYS A 657 40.45 24.62 -45.90
C LYS A 657 39.20 23.85 -45.46
N MET A 658 39.31 22.95 -44.47
CA MET A 658 38.16 22.18 -43.98
C MET A 658 37.11 23.07 -43.31
N VAL A 659 37.54 24.06 -42.53
CA VAL A 659 36.68 25.08 -41.92
C VAL A 659 35.95 25.89 -43.00
N GLY A 660 36.65 26.33 -44.05
CA GLY A 660 36.05 27.02 -45.18
C GLY A 660 34.99 26.17 -45.93
N GLU A 661 35.32 24.91 -46.24
CA GLU A 661 34.41 23.98 -46.92
C GLU A 661 33.13 23.70 -46.10
N VAL A 662 33.28 23.45 -44.80
CA VAL A 662 32.14 23.19 -43.90
C VAL A 662 31.32 24.46 -43.64
N MET A 663 31.94 25.65 -43.57
CA MET A 663 31.21 26.92 -43.46
C MET A 663 30.40 27.24 -44.73
N ILE A 664 30.96 26.99 -45.92
CA ILE A 664 30.23 27.13 -47.19
C ILE A 664 29.06 26.15 -47.26
N TRP A 665 29.25 24.89 -46.83
CA TRP A 665 28.19 23.90 -46.74
C TRP A 665 27.08 24.32 -45.78
N MET A 666 27.43 24.78 -44.57
CA MET A 666 26.50 25.26 -43.55
C MET A 666 25.66 26.43 -44.07
N ASN A 667 26.29 27.48 -44.59
CA ASN A 667 25.61 28.65 -45.15
C ASN A 667 24.70 28.27 -46.33
N SER A 668 25.15 27.36 -47.21
CA SER A 668 24.37 26.88 -48.34
C SER A 668 23.13 26.11 -47.87
N LYS A 669 23.27 25.18 -46.92
CA LYS A 669 22.15 24.41 -46.36
C LYS A 669 21.17 25.30 -45.58
N MET A 670 21.65 26.23 -44.77
CA MET A 670 20.79 27.21 -44.08
C MET A 670 20.00 28.08 -45.08
N ASN A 671 20.62 28.53 -46.16
CA ASN A 671 19.97 29.35 -47.20
C ASN A 671 18.97 28.58 -48.07
N GLN A 672 19.20 27.29 -48.30
CA GLN A 672 18.22 26.41 -48.94
C GLN A 672 17.05 26.14 -47.99
N GLN A 673 17.34 25.85 -46.71
CA GLN A 673 16.35 25.55 -45.69
C GLN A 673 15.45 26.75 -45.35
N SER A 674 15.95 27.98 -45.39
CA SER A 674 15.14 29.20 -45.15
C SER A 674 14.20 29.56 -46.30
N LYS A 675 14.31 28.88 -47.44
CA LYS A 675 13.38 28.97 -48.59
C LYS A 675 12.36 27.84 -48.60
N GLN A 676 12.54 26.81 -47.76
CA GLN A 676 11.68 25.64 -47.70
C GLN A 676 10.48 25.92 -46.78
N SER A 677 9.27 25.59 -47.25
CA SER A 677 8.07 25.67 -46.42
C SER A 677 8.07 24.59 -45.32
N LEU A 678 7.53 24.92 -44.14
CA LEU A 678 7.53 24.05 -42.96
C LEU A 678 6.79 22.71 -43.17
N ASN A 679 5.81 22.68 -44.06
CA ASN A 679 5.05 21.47 -44.41
C ASN A 679 5.79 20.51 -45.36
N VAL A 680 7.06 20.78 -45.70
CA VAL A 680 7.89 19.90 -46.55
C VAL A 680 9.14 19.50 -45.77
N ASP A 681 9.59 18.27 -46.00
CA ASP A 681 10.75 17.69 -45.33
C ASP A 681 12.01 18.59 -45.45
N PRO A 682 12.86 18.62 -44.39
CA PRO A 682 13.98 19.55 -44.32
C PRO A 682 15.07 19.23 -45.35
N VAL A 683 15.76 20.28 -45.79
CA VAL A 683 16.84 20.19 -46.81
C VAL A 683 18.12 19.56 -46.23
N VAL A 684 18.23 19.49 -44.91
CA VAL A 684 19.25 18.74 -44.17
C VAL A 684 18.67 18.38 -42.80
N LYS A 685 18.91 17.15 -42.33
CA LYS A 685 18.47 16.68 -41.02
C LYS A 685 19.43 17.06 -39.90
N ALA A 686 18.94 17.22 -38.68
CA ALA A 686 19.77 17.51 -37.50
C ALA A 686 20.90 16.48 -37.33
N ALA A 687 20.62 15.20 -37.61
CA ALA A 687 21.60 14.12 -37.62
C ALA A 687 22.74 14.30 -38.64
N GLU A 688 22.46 14.85 -39.83
CA GLU A 688 23.49 15.16 -40.84
C GLU A 688 24.39 16.32 -40.40
N ILE A 689 23.81 17.35 -39.77
CA ILE A 689 24.56 18.48 -39.20
C ILE A 689 25.49 17.97 -38.11
N ILE A 690 24.98 17.17 -37.16
CA ILE A 690 25.76 16.55 -36.09
C ILE A 690 26.88 15.65 -36.64
N ALA A 691 26.62 14.91 -37.74
CA ALA A 691 27.65 14.14 -38.43
C ALA A 691 28.76 15.04 -39.01
N LYS A 692 28.41 16.15 -39.65
CA LYS A 692 29.38 17.14 -40.15
C LYS A 692 30.16 17.85 -39.04
N THR A 693 29.53 18.14 -37.89
CA THR A 693 30.23 18.64 -36.69
C THR A 693 31.28 17.64 -36.20
N ARG A 694 30.94 16.34 -36.14
CA ARG A 694 31.89 15.28 -35.76
C ARG A 694 33.02 15.11 -36.77
N GLU A 695 32.74 15.21 -38.07
CA GLU A 695 33.73 15.15 -39.15
C GLU A 695 34.74 16.31 -39.05
N LEU A 696 34.25 17.54 -38.88
CA LEU A 696 35.05 18.74 -38.64
C LEU A 696 35.94 18.57 -37.39
N PHE A 697 35.36 18.18 -36.25
CA PHE A 697 36.10 17.94 -35.01
C PHE A 697 37.18 16.87 -35.20
N SER A 698 36.85 15.73 -35.81
CA SER A 698 37.79 14.63 -36.03
C SER A 698 38.97 14.99 -36.94
N THR A 699 38.77 15.93 -37.87
CA THR A 699 39.81 16.41 -38.79
C THR A 699 40.67 17.50 -38.17
N CYS A 700 40.03 18.48 -37.51
CA CYS A 700 40.70 19.70 -37.07
C CYS A 700 41.27 19.60 -35.65
N ASN A 701 40.58 18.94 -34.72
CA ASN A 701 41.01 18.87 -33.32
C ASN A 701 42.41 18.22 -33.15
N PRO A 702 42.74 17.07 -33.79
CA PRO A 702 44.05 16.45 -33.63
C PRO A 702 45.22 17.25 -34.22
N ILE A 703 44.94 18.30 -35.00
CA ILE A 703 45.94 19.24 -35.50
C ILE A 703 46.11 20.39 -34.51
N VAL A 704 45.02 21.07 -34.15
CA VAL A 704 45.11 22.27 -33.29
C VAL A 704 45.47 21.98 -31.83
N THR A 705 45.33 20.74 -31.36
CA THR A 705 45.73 20.34 -30.00
C THR A 705 47.09 19.63 -29.94
N LYS A 706 47.94 19.72 -30.97
CA LYS A 706 49.30 19.16 -30.90
C LYS A 706 50.14 19.92 -29.87
N PRO A 707 50.85 19.23 -28.94
CA PRO A 707 51.71 19.90 -27.96
C PRO A 707 53.01 20.42 -28.60
N LYS A 708 53.62 21.44 -28.00
CA LYS A 708 54.94 21.94 -28.42
C LYS A 708 56.00 20.81 -28.35
N PRO A 709 56.89 20.67 -29.36
CA PRO A 709 58.00 19.72 -29.30
C PRO A 709 58.90 19.98 -28.08
N LYS A 710 59.33 18.90 -27.41
CA LYS A 710 60.38 19.00 -26.37
C LYS A 710 61.75 19.05 -27.04
N VAL A 711 62.58 19.98 -26.60
CA VAL A 711 63.98 20.10 -27.05
C VAL A 711 64.85 19.11 -26.27
N GLU A 712 65.58 18.25 -26.98
CA GLU A 712 66.62 17.40 -26.40
C GLU A 712 68.01 18.04 -26.60
N LEU A 713 68.89 17.90 -25.60
CA LEU A 713 70.26 18.41 -25.62
C LEU A 713 71.24 17.29 -26.03
N PRO A 714 72.14 17.50 -27.02
CA PRO A 714 73.18 16.53 -27.38
C PRO A 714 74.22 16.33 -26.27
N LYS A 715 74.90 15.17 -26.28
CA LYS A 715 76.06 14.86 -25.43
C LYS A 715 77.30 14.54 -26.28
N ASP A 716 78.44 15.12 -25.87
CA ASP A 716 79.79 14.54 -25.69
C ASP A 716 80.21 13.30 -26.51
N GLU A 717 81.45 13.13 -27.02
CA GLU A 717 82.74 13.87 -27.02
C GLU A 717 83.67 13.17 -28.07
N LYS A 718 84.99 13.36 -28.34
CA LYS A 718 86.22 14.09 -27.91
C LYS A 718 87.26 13.94 -29.09
N PRO A 719 88.60 14.15 -29.01
CA PRO A 719 89.43 15.13 -28.27
C PRO A 719 90.53 15.86 -29.14
N ALA A 720 91.14 16.91 -28.57
CA ALA A 720 92.53 17.40 -28.79
C ALA A 720 92.89 18.09 -30.14
N GLU A 721 93.91 18.96 -30.27
CA GLU A 721 95.08 19.28 -29.42
C GLU A 721 95.40 20.80 -29.27
N GLN A 722 96.03 21.19 -28.13
CA GLN A 722 97.09 22.23 -27.92
C GLN A 722 96.84 23.72 -28.34
N ASN A 723 97.37 24.78 -27.70
CA ASN A 723 98.36 24.97 -26.61
C ASN A 723 98.23 26.38 -25.97
N GLY A 724 98.67 26.57 -24.71
CA GLY A 724 99.11 27.89 -24.17
C GLY A 724 98.45 28.42 -22.86
N PRO A 725 99.16 29.15 -21.95
CA PRO A 725 98.70 29.51 -20.59
C PRO A 725 98.50 31.05 -20.37
N VAL A 726 98.12 31.65 -19.22
CA VAL A 726 98.39 31.38 -17.77
C VAL A 726 97.23 31.85 -16.83
N ASN A 727 97.12 31.16 -15.67
CA ASN A 727 96.30 31.34 -14.44
C ASN A 727 95.78 32.73 -14.00
N GLY A 728 94.73 32.71 -13.14
CA GLY A 728 94.27 33.91 -12.41
C GLY A 728 93.30 33.82 -11.20
N GLN A 729 93.05 32.66 -10.55
CA GLN A 729 92.33 32.51 -9.23
C GLN A 729 90.84 32.99 -9.15
N GLU A 730 89.93 32.63 -8.21
CA GLU A 730 89.65 31.54 -7.24
C GLU A 730 88.22 31.79 -6.65
N SER A 731 87.49 30.96 -5.88
CA SER A 731 87.52 29.52 -5.47
C SER A 731 86.18 29.16 -4.76
N THR A 732 85.92 27.87 -4.47
CA THR A 732 84.97 27.31 -3.47
C THR A 732 83.45 27.52 -3.68
N GLU A 733 82.55 26.52 -3.61
CA GLU A 733 82.24 25.48 -2.57
C GLU A 733 81.49 26.07 -1.34
N ALA A 734 80.58 25.40 -0.61
CA ALA A 734 80.22 23.97 -0.54
C ALA A 734 78.76 23.69 -0.08
N GLU A 735 78.34 22.43 -0.24
CA GLU A 735 77.52 21.56 0.67
C GLU A 735 76.19 21.95 1.37
N ALA A 736 75.48 20.87 1.70
CA ALA A 736 74.13 20.70 2.23
C ALA A 736 73.88 21.15 3.69
N GLY A 737 72.59 21.28 4.05
CA GLY A 737 72.12 21.35 5.43
C GLY A 737 70.58 21.42 5.52
N ALA A 738 69.98 20.82 6.54
CA ALA A 738 68.53 20.82 6.77
C ALA A 738 68.18 21.07 8.24
N ASN A 739 67.09 21.82 8.52
CA ASN A 739 66.20 21.54 9.65
C ASN A 739 64.89 22.35 9.66
N GLU A 740 63.98 21.97 10.58
CA GLU A 740 62.59 22.42 10.75
C GLU A 740 62.39 23.82 11.38
N LYS A 741 61.22 24.46 11.15
CA LYS A 741 60.19 24.72 12.20
C LYS A 741 58.90 25.41 11.71
N VAL A 742 57.85 25.35 12.54
CA VAL A 742 56.43 25.72 12.29
C VAL A 742 55.90 26.60 13.45
N PRO A 743 55.17 27.72 13.21
CA PRO A 743 53.69 27.83 13.45
C PRO A 743 52.95 28.88 12.54
N ALA A 744 51.66 29.20 12.67
CA ALA A 744 50.39 28.43 12.85
C ALA A 744 49.14 29.38 12.74
N GLU A 745 47.96 28.84 12.43
CA GLU A 745 46.58 29.44 12.54
C GLU A 745 46.25 30.70 11.67
N GLY A 746 45.00 31.06 11.33
CA GLY A 746 43.67 30.52 11.72
C GLY A 746 42.51 30.88 10.73
N THR A 747 41.25 30.86 11.19
CA THR A 747 39.99 30.73 10.37
C THR A 747 39.01 31.90 10.41
N ASN A 748 38.12 32.09 9.40
CA ASN A 748 36.72 32.58 9.64
C ASN A 748 35.69 32.34 8.50
N SER A 749 34.41 32.74 8.67
CA SER A 749 33.24 32.25 7.90
C SER A 749 32.01 33.21 7.75
N LYS A 750 31.05 32.83 6.88
CA LYS A 750 29.62 33.32 6.75
C LYS A 750 29.42 34.77 6.23
N PRO A 751 28.18 35.30 5.94
CA PRO A 751 26.83 34.94 6.43
C PRO A 751 25.66 34.81 5.40
N GLU A 752 24.44 34.51 5.90
CA GLU A 752 23.13 34.70 5.23
C GLU A 752 22.50 36.08 5.54
N MET A 753 21.35 36.40 4.93
CA MET A 753 20.34 37.34 5.46
C MET A 753 18.92 37.00 4.96
N ASP A 754 17.91 37.36 5.76
CA ASP A 754 16.48 37.13 5.54
C ASP A 754 15.80 38.20 4.66
N LEU A 755 14.52 37.97 4.34
CA LEU A 755 13.54 38.97 3.90
C LEU A 755 12.18 38.67 4.54
N ASP A 756 11.43 39.73 4.88
CA ASP A 756 10.07 39.70 5.43
C ASP A 756 8.98 39.31 4.40
#